data_AF-A0AAV5VVB8-F1
#
_entry.id   AF-A0AAV5VVB8-F1
#
_cell.length_a   1.000
_cell.length_b   1.000
_cell.length_c   1.000
_cell.angle_alpha   90.00
_cell.angle_beta   90.00
_cell.angle_gamma   90.00
#
_symmetry.space_group_name_H-M   'P 1'
#
loop_
_entity.id
_entity.type
_entity.pdbx_description
1 polymer ?
#
loop_
_entity_poly.entity_id
_entity_poly.type
_entity_poly.pdbx_seq_one_letter_code
_entity_poly.pdbx_strand_id
1 'polypeptide(L)'
;IFILSRASIGMRLLLLIVTVATAVSSLRPMFGGRRNGRMTSHLQQHRSIDALTLAADAVGSEWIAQKLDHFDSANTKTWQQRYFYNNQYAKDGSNVNVLYVDGEEIDDANYITGTDKSYMYYAQQMGAYLYTLEHRFYGKSYPTENASTENLKYLSSRLAVEDLAEFIRQKNAEKGGNQKWILVGGSYGGSLAAWARLKHPELVDGALASSAPILAKMDFYGYLQKIDEVLNNIGGLCYDRVSEGFEKARQFMQSPGGRDQLSTMFNITTPFSAFDDITDTDRDTFFGFLTAEFEMSVQSNIPPVTQLCQDIAAHPAGYDPLQALADVATPYIPFSVNFTQTIEEMSQDDFANDVSWRLWIYQTCTEFGFFQTTNTGKNLFGQTQSSNQFIEWCSQVFGISGDQVRKNVDATNEYYGGRDYFYGTNTIFSHGTQDPWMSLTKNDDPKHWSVVIVEVEGGYHMSDIGKSCFAPNAACTDNMKQIQQLTFENMKRWVDPVFPVPNRVDITDNVGKRPQFIDTNVISPLPANFNPPFDEIRAKRSVGKAKTSKRNDSKKWNKFTGNRRKVLPPSPMSQLAEATDLIGQDFIVQTWDHFNTNEERTFRQKWYYNYKFGSTDGPNFLMIGEEGPEDISWVQHENLDWIKNAKEVGANVFLLEHRYYGESKLGTNDLQYLTSAQMLYDVAAFIRTQQVKQKLTGPWITFGGSYSGALTAWSREWFPELILGGVGSSGPVQAKNDFYEYLEVVEDVIKRHSQKCYDRTTEAFTRLHKLSLDPAGRLTIQQKFKLSPAWTGADDEIIDALDMNEVFMNLYGLYQGTVQYNSVDWSDVTALCKPMEDDKYDDPLDALRAIQVATYDGDDNVQTLSSFATDLKSSLIDYLTFVDGHDPRVDDEDLAGVLWTWQTCNEFGYFQTTDYGEGIFGTPVPLNFFITMCENVFGVGMTHVEKGIARTIYQYGGRARYNATNLVLPNGDADPWHALGIIEQGNLDGSIVPILIKGTSHCADMYASTPDDPPELTAARQTITANIKKWLAPPIITTTQSGVTNSFIVAVVTILLSIMQ
;
A
#
# COMPACT_ATOMS: atom_id res chain seq x y z
N ILE A 1 24.26 -64.03 -59.97
CA ILE A 1 23.45 -64.99 -59.18
C ILE A 1 23.80 -64.69 -57.72
N PHE A 2 23.16 -63.68 -57.13
CA PHE A 2 21.98 -63.77 -56.27
C PHE A 2 22.28 -64.40 -54.89
N ILE A 3 21.94 -63.64 -53.84
CA ILE A 3 21.66 -64.05 -52.44
C ILE A 3 22.87 -64.03 -51.47
N LEU A 4 22.85 -63.04 -50.56
CA LEU A 4 23.17 -63.08 -49.10
C LEU A 4 24.02 -61.89 -48.62
N SER A 5 23.38 -60.77 -48.26
CA SER A 5 23.67 -59.97 -47.04
C SER A 5 22.73 -58.76 -46.93
N ARG A 6 21.46 -58.98 -46.56
CA ARG A 6 20.54 -57.92 -46.10
C ARG A 6 19.67 -58.48 -44.98
N ALA A 7 20.20 -58.54 -43.75
CA ALA A 7 19.41 -58.91 -42.57
C ALA A 7 19.90 -58.32 -41.23
N SER A 8 20.97 -57.51 -41.17
CA SER A 8 21.52 -57.04 -39.88
C SER A 8 21.49 -55.52 -39.64
N ILE A 9 20.95 -54.72 -40.57
CA ILE A 9 20.92 -53.25 -40.44
C ILE A 9 19.53 -52.73 -40.04
N GLY A 10 18.44 -53.45 -40.36
CA GLY A 10 17.07 -53.01 -40.05
C GLY A 10 16.66 -53.07 -38.57
N MET A 11 17.26 -53.98 -37.78
CA MET A 11 16.83 -54.23 -36.40
C MET A 11 17.59 -53.41 -35.35
N ARG A 12 18.78 -52.88 -35.69
CA ARG A 12 19.51 -51.91 -34.85
C ARG A 12 19.02 -50.47 -35.03
N LEU A 13 18.44 -50.15 -36.19
CA LEU A 13 17.84 -48.83 -36.42
C LEU A 13 16.48 -48.70 -35.72
N LEU A 14 15.67 -49.77 -35.63
CA LEU A 14 14.38 -49.74 -34.92
C LEU A 14 14.54 -49.65 -33.39
N LEU A 15 15.56 -50.28 -32.79
CA LEU A 15 15.82 -50.17 -31.35
C LEU A 15 16.41 -48.81 -30.96
N LEU A 16 17.16 -48.14 -31.85
CA LEU A 16 17.60 -46.76 -31.64
C LEU A 16 16.46 -45.76 -31.84
N ILE A 17 15.54 -46.00 -32.78
CA ILE A 17 14.38 -45.13 -33.00
C ILE A 17 13.35 -45.29 -31.87
N VAL A 18 13.19 -46.48 -31.27
CA VAL A 18 12.28 -46.67 -30.12
C VAL A 18 12.88 -46.15 -28.80
N THR A 19 14.21 -46.13 -28.63
CA THR A 19 14.85 -45.49 -27.46
C THR A 19 15.01 -43.97 -27.59
N VAL A 20 15.09 -43.44 -28.81
CA VAL A 20 15.03 -41.99 -29.05
C VAL A 20 13.57 -41.50 -29.03
N ALA A 21 12.59 -42.28 -29.49
CA ALA A 21 11.16 -41.88 -29.43
C ALA A 21 10.61 -41.87 -28.00
N THR A 22 11.08 -42.75 -27.08
CA THR A 22 10.71 -42.67 -25.67
C THR A 22 11.47 -41.61 -24.87
N ALA A 23 12.65 -41.18 -25.34
CA ALA A 23 13.38 -40.04 -24.76
C ALA A 23 12.90 -38.67 -25.28
N VAL A 24 12.26 -38.62 -26.46
CA VAL A 24 11.72 -37.39 -27.04
C VAL A 24 10.27 -37.12 -26.60
N SER A 25 9.52 -38.14 -26.15
CA SER A 25 8.19 -37.95 -25.53
C SER A 25 8.21 -37.47 -24.08
N SER A 26 9.40 -37.31 -23.47
CA SER A 26 9.61 -36.72 -22.14
C SER A 26 10.13 -35.27 -22.19
N LEU A 27 10.18 -34.64 -23.37
CA LEU A 27 10.50 -33.22 -23.49
C LEU A 27 9.26 -32.39 -23.10
N ARG A 28 9.30 -31.94 -21.84
CA ARG A 28 8.37 -31.00 -21.22
C ARG A 28 8.32 -29.68 -21.99
N PRO A 29 7.15 -29.10 -22.30
CA PRO A 29 7.01 -27.66 -22.53
C PRO A 29 6.77 -26.97 -21.19
N MET A 30 7.81 -26.95 -20.36
CA MET A 30 7.91 -26.10 -19.17
C MET A 30 8.98 -25.04 -19.46
N PHE A 31 8.96 -23.94 -18.71
CA PHE A 31 10.01 -22.89 -18.64
C PHE A 31 9.79 -21.69 -19.57
N GLY A 32 9.39 -20.59 -18.92
CA GLY A 32 8.98 -19.29 -19.48
C GLY A 32 8.11 -18.53 -18.48
N GLY A 33 8.66 -18.23 -17.29
CA GLY A 33 7.91 -17.77 -16.10
C GLY A 33 7.27 -16.38 -16.16
N ARG A 34 7.64 -15.49 -17.08
CA ARG A 34 6.91 -14.21 -17.30
C ARG A 34 6.24 -14.07 -18.66
N ARG A 35 6.69 -14.82 -19.67
CA ARG A 35 6.27 -14.62 -21.08
C ARG A 35 4.90 -15.19 -21.44
N ASN A 36 4.35 -16.10 -20.65
CA ASN A 36 3.11 -16.82 -21.03
C ASN A 36 1.93 -16.64 -20.05
N GLY A 37 1.95 -15.68 -19.13
CA GLY A 37 0.96 -15.66 -18.02
C GLY A 37 1.00 -16.91 -17.11
N ARG A 38 1.97 -17.80 -17.34
CA ARG A 38 2.09 -19.10 -16.67
C ARG A 38 2.52 -19.05 -15.22
N MET A 39 2.84 -17.86 -14.70
CA MET A 39 3.29 -17.74 -13.32
C MET A 39 2.16 -17.96 -12.33
N THR A 40 0.90 -17.70 -12.70
CA THR A 40 -0.25 -18.08 -11.88
C THR A 40 -0.83 -19.44 -12.30
N SER A 41 -0.62 -19.87 -13.56
CA SER A 41 -1.18 -21.09 -14.12
C SER A 41 -0.23 -22.30 -14.21
N HIS A 42 -0.01 -23.00 -13.12
CA HIS A 42 0.75 -24.27 -13.11
C HIS A 42 -0.13 -25.52 -13.33
N LEU A 43 -1.43 -25.35 -13.60
CA LEU A 43 -2.35 -26.46 -13.91
C LEU A 43 -2.32 -26.95 -15.36
N GLN A 44 -1.52 -26.32 -16.24
CA GLN A 44 -1.35 -26.75 -17.66
C GLN A 44 -0.58 -28.07 -17.87
N GLN A 45 -0.29 -28.85 -16.83
CA GLN A 45 0.37 -30.17 -16.95
C GLN A 45 -0.60 -31.35 -17.12
N HIS A 46 -1.75 -31.16 -17.76
CA HIS A 46 -2.53 -32.30 -18.25
C HIS A 46 -2.85 -32.12 -19.73
N ARG A 47 -2.41 -33.10 -20.52
CA ARG A 47 -2.78 -33.27 -21.92
C ARG A 47 -4.28 -33.03 -22.04
N SER A 48 -4.70 -32.22 -23.02
CA SER A 48 -6.06 -32.21 -23.53
C SER A 48 -6.50 -33.67 -23.72
N ILE A 49 -7.31 -34.19 -22.80
CA ILE A 49 -7.96 -35.45 -23.02
C ILE A 49 -9.09 -35.09 -23.97
N ASP A 50 -8.88 -35.35 -25.27
CA ASP A 50 -10.00 -35.49 -26.19
C ASP A 50 -11.05 -36.34 -25.48
N ALA A 51 -12.26 -35.81 -25.34
CA ALA A 51 -13.43 -36.37 -24.67
C ALA A 51 -13.89 -37.69 -25.33
N LEU A 52 -13.02 -38.69 -25.30
CA LEU A 52 -13.15 -39.98 -25.96
C LEU A 52 -12.88 -41.05 -24.91
N THR A 53 -13.76 -41.11 -23.90
CA THR A 53 -14.34 -42.33 -23.29
C THR A 53 -14.92 -42.06 -21.90
N LEU A 54 -15.91 -41.18 -21.78
CA LEU A 54 -16.76 -41.09 -20.58
C LEU A 54 -18.22 -40.89 -21.01
N ALA A 55 -19.16 -41.51 -20.29
CA ALA A 55 -20.55 -41.73 -20.68
C ALA A 55 -21.22 -40.45 -21.23
N ALA A 56 -21.71 -40.53 -22.46
CA ALA A 56 -21.98 -39.41 -23.37
C ALA A 56 -23.02 -38.36 -22.92
N ASP A 57 -23.62 -38.47 -21.73
CA ASP A 57 -24.68 -37.54 -21.28
C ASP A 57 -24.38 -36.85 -19.92
N ALA A 58 -23.32 -37.22 -19.18
CA ALA A 58 -23.11 -36.75 -17.81
C ALA A 58 -22.03 -35.67 -17.63
N VAL A 59 -21.10 -35.52 -18.58
CA VAL A 59 -20.01 -34.53 -18.55
C VAL A 59 -19.92 -33.86 -19.92
N GLY A 60 -19.85 -32.54 -19.96
CA GLY A 60 -19.80 -31.80 -21.22
C GLY A 60 -19.48 -30.33 -21.05
N SER A 61 -19.51 -29.61 -22.17
CA SER A 61 -19.38 -28.15 -22.23
C SER A 61 -20.55 -27.56 -23.01
N GLU A 62 -21.05 -26.43 -22.54
CA GLU A 62 -22.13 -25.68 -23.18
C GLU A 62 -21.81 -24.18 -23.19
N TRP A 63 -22.70 -23.40 -23.80
CA TRP A 63 -22.61 -21.95 -23.87
C TRP A 63 -23.80 -21.33 -23.17
N ILE A 64 -23.56 -20.26 -22.43
CA ILE A 64 -24.58 -19.46 -21.76
C ILE A 64 -24.52 -18.03 -22.26
N ALA A 65 -25.70 -17.42 -22.47
CA ALA A 65 -25.78 -16.03 -22.85
C ALA A 65 -25.54 -15.14 -21.63
N GLN A 66 -24.60 -14.19 -21.75
CA GLN A 66 -24.27 -13.20 -20.73
C GLN A 66 -24.49 -11.80 -21.25
N LYS A 67 -24.72 -10.84 -20.35
CA LYS A 67 -24.64 -9.42 -20.69
C LYS A 67 -23.19 -9.02 -20.88
N LEU A 68 -22.94 -8.16 -21.87
CA LEU A 68 -21.61 -7.60 -22.08
C LEU A 68 -21.18 -6.74 -20.89
N ASP A 69 -22.10 -5.90 -20.43
CA ASP A 69 -21.94 -4.99 -19.30
C ASP A 69 -23.13 -5.12 -18.36
N HIS A 70 -22.87 -5.48 -17.09
CA HIS A 70 -23.91 -5.64 -16.06
C HIS A 70 -24.26 -4.33 -15.37
N PHE A 71 -23.42 -3.29 -15.50
CA PHE A 71 -23.55 -2.02 -14.80
C PHE A 71 -24.12 -0.91 -15.68
N ASP A 72 -24.08 -1.05 -17.01
CA ASP A 72 -24.77 -0.16 -17.94
C ASP A 72 -26.15 -0.72 -18.36
N SER A 73 -27.20 -0.21 -17.72
CA SER A 73 -28.58 -0.57 -18.05
C SER A 73 -29.03 -0.20 -19.48
N ALA A 74 -28.34 0.73 -20.14
CA ALA A 74 -28.60 1.09 -21.54
C ALA A 74 -27.92 0.13 -22.52
N ASN A 75 -26.92 -0.63 -22.08
CA ASN A 75 -26.24 -1.63 -22.90
C ASN A 75 -27.05 -2.94 -22.93
N THR A 76 -27.65 -3.23 -24.08
CA THR A 76 -28.44 -4.44 -24.31
C THR A 76 -27.66 -5.56 -25.01
N LYS A 77 -26.35 -5.38 -25.25
CA LYS A 77 -25.53 -6.38 -25.94
C LYS A 77 -25.30 -7.60 -25.05
N THR A 78 -25.35 -8.77 -25.69
CA THR A 78 -25.07 -10.06 -25.06
C THR A 78 -23.97 -10.79 -25.81
N TRP A 79 -23.26 -11.67 -25.11
CA TRP A 79 -22.21 -12.54 -25.64
C TRP A 79 -22.38 -13.96 -25.12
N GLN A 80 -21.63 -14.92 -25.68
CA GLN A 80 -21.69 -16.33 -25.28
C GLN A 80 -20.47 -16.66 -24.43
N GLN A 81 -20.71 -17.09 -23.20
CA GLN A 81 -19.69 -17.58 -22.27
C GLN A 81 -19.73 -19.09 -22.20
N ARG A 82 -18.57 -19.74 -22.27
CA ARG A 82 -18.46 -21.19 -22.20
C ARG A 82 -18.48 -21.65 -20.75
N TYR A 83 -19.12 -22.78 -20.49
CA TYR A 83 -19.08 -23.43 -19.19
C TYR A 83 -19.02 -24.94 -19.35
N PHE A 84 -18.47 -25.62 -18.35
CA PHE A 84 -18.43 -27.07 -18.29
C PHE A 84 -19.30 -27.57 -17.14
N TYR A 85 -19.86 -28.77 -17.30
CA TYR A 85 -20.67 -29.41 -16.28
C TYR A 85 -20.28 -30.87 -16.09
N ASN A 86 -20.44 -31.36 -14.85
CA ASN A 86 -20.32 -32.75 -14.50
C ASN A 86 -21.45 -33.14 -13.52
N ASN A 87 -22.37 -33.97 -14.03
CA ASN A 87 -23.54 -34.45 -13.31
C ASN A 87 -23.36 -35.89 -12.82
N GLN A 88 -22.20 -36.51 -13.03
CA GLN A 88 -21.93 -37.91 -12.70
C GLN A 88 -22.11 -38.22 -11.21
N TYR A 89 -21.82 -37.24 -10.34
CA TYR A 89 -21.87 -37.40 -8.89
C TYR A 89 -23.14 -36.82 -8.25
N ALA A 90 -24.01 -36.20 -9.05
CA ALA A 90 -25.24 -35.61 -8.54
C ALA A 90 -26.21 -36.73 -8.12
N LYS A 91 -26.76 -36.62 -6.91
CA LYS A 91 -27.82 -37.54 -6.45
C LYS A 91 -29.17 -37.09 -7.01
N ASP A 92 -30.06 -38.05 -7.29
CA ASP A 92 -31.43 -37.75 -7.70
C ASP A 92 -32.11 -36.80 -6.70
N GLY A 93 -32.63 -35.67 -7.21
CA GLY A 93 -33.28 -34.64 -6.39
C GLY A 93 -32.33 -33.76 -5.57
N SER A 94 -31.01 -33.85 -5.77
CA SER A 94 -30.04 -32.94 -5.15
C SER A 94 -30.31 -31.48 -5.54
N ASN A 95 -30.26 -30.59 -4.57
CA ASN A 95 -30.32 -29.14 -4.78
C ASN A 95 -28.95 -28.48 -4.54
N VAL A 96 -27.87 -29.25 -4.39
CA VAL A 96 -26.52 -28.73 -4.11
C VAL A 96 -25.72 -28.62 -5.40
N ASN A 97 -25.07 -27.47 -5.59
CA ASN A 97 -24.28 -27.13 -6.75
C ASN A 97 -22.93 -26.60 -6.28
N VAL A 98 -21.84 -27.06 -6.91
CA VAL A 98 -20.50 -26.56 -6.67
C VAL A 98 -19.97 -25.99 -7.98
N LEU A 99 -19.59 -24.72 -7.94
CA LEU A 99 -19.03 -24.00 -9.07
C LEU A 99 -17.53 -23.75 -8.81
N TYR A 100 -16.67 -24.40 -9.58
CA TYR A 100 -15.26 -24.03 -9.62
C TYR A 100 -15.12 -22.75 -10.45
N VAL A 101 -14.65 -21.69 -9.80
CA VAL A 101 -14.45 -20.37 -10.39
C VAL A 101 -13.08 -20.34 -11.03
N ASP A 102 -13.06 -20.27 -12.35
CA ASP A 102 -11.83 -20.11 -13.10
C ASP A 102 -11.28 -18.68 -12.96
N GLY A 103 -9.95 -18.57 -12.94
CA GLY A 103 -9.21 -17.32 -12.81
C GLY A 103 -8.71 -16.81 -14.15
N GLU A 104 -7.40 -16.63 -14.24
CA GLU A 104 -6.65 -16.13 -15.40
C GLU A 104 -6.12 -17.26 -16.31
N GLU A 105 -6.94 -18.29 -16.55
CA GLU A 105 -6.55 -19.48 -17.30
C GLU A 105 -7.53 -19.87 -18.42
N ILE A 106 -7.09 -20.82 -19.26
CA ILE A 106 -7.98 -21.50 -20.21
C ILE A 106 -8.73 -22.60 -19.45
N ASP A 107 -10.06 -22.48 -19.37
CA ASP A 107 -10.89 -23.48 -18.72
C ASP A 107 -10.92 -24.82 -19.48
N ASP A 108 -10.95 -25.91 -18.71
CA ASP A 108 -10.98 -27.29 -19.18
C ASP A 108 -11.84 -28.17 -18.24
N ALA A 109 -12.46 -29.20 -18.80
CA ALA A 109 -13.21 -30.19 -18.06
C ALA A 109 -12.41 -30.81 -16.89
N ASN A 110 -11.08 -30.80 -16.94
CA ASN A 110 -10.17 -31.23 -15.87
C ASN A 110 -10.35 -30.50 -14.52
N TYR A 111 -11.00 -29.33 -14.47
CA TYR A 111 -11.39 -28.70 -13.19
C TYR A 111 -12.58 -29.38 -12.52
N ILE A 112 -13.35 -30.17 -13.27
CA ILE A 112 -14.56 -30.85 -12.79
C ILE A 112 -14.57 -32.35 -13.12
N THR A 113 -13.48 -32.91 -13.66
CA THR A 113 -13.32 -34.35 -13.95
C THR A 113 -12.10 -34.94 -13.24
N GLY A 114 -12.24 -36.16 -12.71
CA GLY A 114 -11.23 -36.82 -11.88
C GLY A 114 -11.73 -37.12 -10.46
N THR A 115 -10.88 -37.70 -9.62
CA THR A 115 -11.19 -38.00 -8.19
C THR A 115 -10.05 -37.62 -7.25
N ASP A 116 -9.00 -37.00 -7.76
CA ASP A 116 -7.80 -36.70 -6.99
C ASP A 116 -7.86 -35.34 -6.30
N LYS A 117 -8.67 -34.37 -6.76
CA LYS A 117 -8.79 -33.05 -6.12
C LYS A 117 -9.73 -33.06 -4.89
N SER A 118 -9.40 -32.29 -3.86
CA SER A 118 -10.13 -32.31 -2.56
C SER A 118 -11.56 -31.76 -2.67
N TYR A 119 -11.77 -30.64 -3.37
CA TYR A 119 -13.10 -30.06 -3.57
C TYR A 119 -14.04 -30.96 -4.39
N MET A 120 -13.49 -31.74 -5.31
CA MET A 120 -14.25 -32.74 -6.06
C MET A 120 -14.73 -33.86 -5.15
N TYR A 121 -13.86 -34.33 -4.23
CA TYR A 121 -14.26 -35.28 -3.20
C TYR A 121 -15.41 -34.73 -2.35
N TYR A 122 -15.35 -33.46 -1.93
CA TYR A 122 -16.44 -32.82 -1.16
C TYR A 122 -17.76 -32.81 -1.94
N ALA A 123 -17.71 -32.37 -3.19
CA ALA A 123 -18.88 -32.34 -4.08
C ALA A 123 -19.50 -33.72 -4.27
N GLN A 124 -18.68 -34.75 -4.47
CA GLN A 124 -19.14 -36.13 -4.59
C GLN A 124 -19.86 -36.61 -3.32
N GLN A 125 -19.31 -36.32 -2.14
CA GLN A 125 -19.95 -36.76 -0.90
C GLN A 125 -21.27 -36.03 -0.62
N MET A 126 -21.37 -34.75 -1.02
CA MET A 126 -22.62 -33.97 -0.94
C MET A 126 -23.64 -34.37 -2.02
N GLY A 127 -23.24 -35.14 -3.04
CA GLY A 127 -24.08 -35.47 -4.17
C GLY A 127 -24.40 -34.24 -5.03
N ALA A 128 -23.45 -33.32 -5.17
CA ALA A 128 -23.63 -32.04 -5.83
C ALA A 128 -23.48 -32.13 -7.35
N TYR A 129 -24.13 -31.20 -8.06
CA TYR A 129 -23.81 -30.89 -9.45
C TYR A 129 -22.51 -30.07 -9.51
N LEU A 130 -21.59 -30.43 -10.40
CA LEU A 130 -20.34 -29.70 -10.60
C LEU A 130 -20.42 -28.83 -11.86
N TYR A 131 -19.95 -27.59 -11.72
CA TYR A 131 -19.81 -26.65 -12.82
C TYR A 131 -18.44 -25.98 -12.77
N THR A 132 -17.97 -25.52 -13.92
CA THR A 132 -16.96 -24.46 -14.00
C THR A 132 -17.33 -23.51 -15.13
N LEU A 133 -17.08 -22.23 -14.94
CA LEU A 133 -17.45 -21.16 -15.85
C LEU A 133 -16.17 -20.49 -16.33
N GLU A 134 -15.93 -20.53 -17.64
CA GLU A 134 -14.73 -19.96 -18.23
C GLU A 134 -14.75 -18.44 -18.10
N HIS A 135 -13.67 -17.86 -17.59
CA HIS A 135 -13.61 -16.42 -17.36
C HIS A 135 -13.74 -15.62 -18.66
N ARG A 136 -14.41 -14.47 -18.62
CA ARG A 136 -14.48 -13.55 -19.77
C ARG A 136 -13.08 -13.18 -20.27
N PHE A 137 -12.90 -13.08 -21.58
CA PHE A 137 -11.62 -12.85 -22.28
C PHE A 137 -10.61 -14.00 -22.26
N TYR A 138 -10.77 -15.02 -21.41
CA TYR A 138 -9.87 -16.16 -21.37
C TYR A 138 -10.45 -17.36 -22.13
N GLY A 139 -9.57 -18.29 -22.52
CA GLY A 139 -9.93 -19.52 -23.21
C GLY A 139 -10.67 -19.32 -24.53
N LYS A 140 -11.97 -19.61 -24.60
CA LYS A 140 -12.80 -19.37 -25.81
C LYS A 140 -13.96 -18.39 -25.55
N SER A 141 -13.97 -17.75 -24.38
CA SER A 141 -15.07 -16.92 -23.90
C SER A 141 -14.79 -15.44 -24.17
N TYR A 142 -14.85 -15.04 -25.45
CA TYR A 142 -14.52 -13.69 -25.90
C TYR A 142 -15.78 -12.82 -26.04
N PRO A 143 -15.96 -11.78 -25.19
CA PRO A 143 -17.10 -10.87 -25.31
C PRO A 143 -16.96 -9.86 -26.46
N THR A 144 -15.78 -9.75 -27.07
CA THR A 144 -15.42 -8.79 -28.12
C THR A 144 -14.60 -9.46 -29.22
N GLU A 145 -14.29 -8.72 -30.28
CA GLU A 145 -13.56 -9.23 -31.45
C GLU A 145 -12.03 -9.34 -31.26
N ASN A 146 -11.44 -8.58 -30.34
CA ASN A 146 -10.02 -8.59 -30.01
C ASN A 146 -9.79 -8.05 -28.58
N ALA A 147 -8.56 -8.21 -28.07
CA ALA A 147 -8.10 -7.72 -26.77
C ALA A 147 -7.52 -6.29 -26.85
N SER A 148 -8.02 -5.45 -27.76
CA SER A 148 -7.57 -4.06 -27.86
C SER A 148 -7.89 -3.30 -26.57
N THR A 149 -7.09 -2.29 -26.21
CA THR A 149 -7.27 -1.53 -24.96
C THR A 149 -8.69 -0.96 -24.81
N GLU A 150 -9.34 -0.56 -25.91
CA GLU A 150 -10.73 -0.08 -25.89
C GLU A 150 -11.74 -1.18 -25.50
N ASN A 151 -11.49 -2.42 -25.91
CA ASN A 151 -12.33 -3.58 -25.60
C ASN A 151 -12.08 -4.12 -24.19
N LEU A 152 -10.86 -3.98 -23.66
CA LEU A 152 -10.49 -4.48 -22.33
C LEU A 152 -11.21 -3.77 -21.17
N LYS A 153 -11.91 -2.66 -21.40
CA LYS A 153 -12.83 -2.09 -20.38
C LYS A 153 -13.89 -3.07 -19.87
N TYR A 154 -14.20 -4.12 -20.65
CA TYR A 154 -15.11 -5.19 -20.22
C TYR A 154 -14.41 -6.31 -19.43
N LEU A 155 -13.09 -6.28 -19.28
CA LEU A 155 -12.32 -7.19 -18.44
C LEU A 155 -12.15 -6.55 -17.05
N SER A 156 -13.04 -6.89 -16.12
CA SER A 156 -12.89 -6.53 -14.71
C SER A 156 -13.44 -7.59 -13.79
N SER A 157 -12.91 -7.66 -12.57
CA SER A 157 -13.40 -8.55 -11.51
C SER A 157 -14.86 -8.30 -11.15
N ARG A 158 -15.31 -7.04 -11.23
CA ARG A 158 -16.72 -6.66 -10.95
C ARG A 158 -17.66 -7.29 -11.96
N LEU A 159 -17.32 -7.23 -13.25
CA LEU A 159 -18.11 -7.84 -14.29
C LEU A 159 -18.04 -9.37 -14.25
N ALA A 160 -16.88 -9.95 -13.90
CA ALA A 160 -16.73 -11.39 -13.71
C ALA A 160 -17.57 -11.92 -12.53
N VAL A 161 -17.65 -11.18 -11.42
CA VAL A 161 -18.53 -11.51 -10.28
C VAL A 161 -20.00 -11.51 -10.70
N GLU A 162 -20.43 -10.55 -11.52
CA GLU A 162 -21.80 -10.51 -12.05
C GLU A 162 -22.07 -11.61 -13.09
N ASP A 163 -21.07 -12.02 -13.89
CA ASP A 163 -21.20 -13.20 -14.76
C ASP A 163 -21.48 -14.47 -13.95
N LEU A 164 -20.76 -14.66 -12.84
CA LEU A 164 -21.00 -15.77 -11.91
C LEU A 164 -22.41 -15.71 -11.33
N ALA A 165 -22.85 -14.53 -10.89
CA ALA A 165 -24.19 -14.33 -10.34
C ALA A 165 -25.28 -14.62 -11.37
N GLU A 166 -25.11 -14.13 -12.61
CA GLU A 166 -26.06 -14.33 -13.69
C GLU A 166 -26.11 -15.78 -14.16
N PHE A 167 -24.96 -16.46 -14.21
CA PHE A 167 -24.90 -17.91 -14.44
C PHE A 167 -25.73 -18.68 -13.40
N ILE A 168 -25.56 -18.36 -12.12
CA ILE A 168 -26.32 -18.98 -11.02
C ILE A 168 -27.82 -18.69 -11.16
N ARG A 169 -28.22 -17.45 -11.48
CA ARG A 169 -29.63 -17.09 -11.68
C ARG A 169 -30.26 -17.90 -12.82
N GLN A 170 -29.58 -18.00 -13.96
CA GLN A 170 -30.06 -18.78 -15.10
C GLN A 170 -30.19 -20.28 -14.76
N LYS A 171 -29.17 -20.87 -14.10
CA LYS A 171 -29.23 -22.27 -13.68
C LYS A 171 -30.29 -22.55 -12.62
N ASN A 172 -30.54 -21.60 -11.73
CA ASN A 172 -31.65 -21.68 -10.77
C ASN A 172 -33.01 -21.63 -11.47
N ALA A 173 -33.15 -20.79 -12.51
CA ALA A 173 -34.38 -20.72 -13.31
C ALA A 173 -34.63 -22.02 -14.10
N GLU A 174 -33.58 -22.65 -14.63
CA GLU A 174 -33.65 -23.95 -15.31
C GLU A 174 -34.06 -25.09 -14.37
N LYS A 175 -33.46 -25.16 -13.17
CA LYS A 175 -33.67 -26.25 -12.22
C LYS A 175 -34.91 -26.10 -11.34
N GLY A 176 -35.30 -24.85 -11.04
CA GLY A 176 -36.35 -24.54 -10.08
C GLY A 176 -36.03 -24.96 -8.64
N GLY A 177 -36.95 -24.66 -7.72
CA GLY A 177 -36.78 -24.98 -6.29
C GLY A 177 -35.69 -24.14 -5.59
N ASN A 178 -35.40 -24.49 -4.33
CA ASN A 178 -34.39 -23.83 -3.52
C ASN A 178 -33.01 -24.45 -3.76
N GLN A 179 -32.28 -23.93 -4.74
CA GLN A 179 -30.92 -24.39 -5.07
C GLN A 179 -29.87 -23.80 -4.13
N LYS A 180 -28.83 -24.59 -3.86
CA LYS A 180 -27.70 -24.24 -2.99
C LYS A 180 -26.41 -24.21 -3.77
N TRP A 181 -25.63 -23.14 -3.63
CA TRP A 181 -24.40 -22.92 -4.40
C TRP A 181 -23.19 -22.73 -3.50
N ILE A 182 -22.14 -23.49 -3.76
CA ILE A 182 -20.82 -23.28 -3.15
C ILE A 182 -19.84 -22.94 -4.26
N LEU A 183 -19.16 -21.81 -4.13
CA LEU A 183 -18.10 -21.41 -5.05
C LEU A 183 -16.75 -21.86 -4.52
N VAL A 184 -15.90 -22.40 -5.39
CA VAL A 184 -14.56 -22.86 -5.06
C VAL A 184 -13.59 -22.22 -6.04
N GLY A 185 -12.52 -21.60 -5.57
CA GLY A 185 -11.51 -21.04 -6.45
C GLY A 185 -10.14 -20.99 -5.78
N GLY A 186 -9.10 -20.99 -6.62
CA GLY A 186 -7.73 -20.76 -6.20
C GLY A 186 -7.20 -19.44 -6.76
N SER A 187 -6.26 -18.79 -6.07
CA SER A 187 -5.66 -17.54 -6.52
C SER A 187 -6.72 -16.47 -6.83
N TYR A 188 -6.63 -15.75 -7.94
CA TYR A 188 -7.66 -14.81 -8.39
C TYR A 188 -9.06 -15.43 -8.53
N GLY A 189 -9.18 -16.69 -8.99
CA GLY A 189 -10.46 -17.41 -8.97
C GLY A 189 -11.03 -17.58 -7.55
N GLY A 190 -10.15 -17.75 -6.55
CA GLY A 190 -10.50 -17.73 -5.13
C GLY A 190 -10.96 -16.36 -4.66
N SER A 191 -10.34 -15.28 -5.14
CA SER A 191 -10.78 -13.90 -4.88
C SER A 191 -12.17 -13.66 -5.44
N LEU A 192 -12.43 -14.07 -6.69
CA LEU A 192 -13.76 -14.01 -7.31
C LEU A 192 -14.80 -14.83 -6.53
N ALA A 193 -14.46 -16.01 -6.04
CA ALA A 193 -15.36 -16.82 -5.20
C ALA A 193 -15.73 -16.10 -3.89
N ALA A 194 -14.75 -15.54 -3.19
CA ALA A 194 -14.97 -14.75 -1.97
C ALA A 194 -15.81 -13.49 -2.24
N TRP A 195 -15.50 -12.77 -3.33
CA TRP A 195 -16.21 -11.56 -3.71
C TRP A 195 -17.64 -11.83 -4.21
N ALA A 196 -17.87 -12.93 -4.91
CA ALA A 196 -19.21 -13.36 -5.29
C ALA A 196 -20.06 -13.68 -4.07
N ARG A 197 -19.50 -14.37 -3.05
CA ARG A 197 -20.20 -14.57 -1.77
C ARG A 197 -20.45 -13.26 -1.02
N LEU A 198 -19.50 -12.32 -1.06
CA LEU A 198 -19.63 -11.00 -0.45
C LEU A 198 -20.75 -10.17 -1.09
N LYS A 199 -20.82 -10.16 -2.43
CA LYS A 199 -21.73 -9.29 -3.20
C LYS A 199 -23.10 -9.92 -3.46
N HIS A 200 -23.17 -11.24 -3.56
CA HIS A 200 -24.40 -12.00 -3.80
C HIS A 200 -24.66 -13.07 -2.72
N PRO A 201 -24.76 -12.69 -1.43
CA PRO A 201 -25.03 -13.65 -0.36
C PRO A 201 -26.41 -14.31 -0.47
N GLU A 202 -27.31 -13.77 -1.29
CA GLU A 202 -28.61 -14.35 -1.65
C GLU A 202 -28.53 -15.47 -2.69
N LEU A 203 -27.43 -15.57 -3.44
CA LEU A 203 -27.23 -16.59 -4.49
C LEU A 203 -26.20 -17.66 -4.10
N VAL A 204 -25.12 -17.26 -3.42
CA VAL A 204 -23.98 -18.13 -3.11
C VAL A 204 -24.03 -18.51 -1.64
N ASP A 205 -24.33 -19.74 -1.24
CA ASP A 205 -24.45 -20.13 0.17
C ASP A 205 -23.11 -20.17 0.93
N GLY A 206 -22.01 -20.40 0.21
CA GLY A 206 -20.65 -20.28 0.78
C GLY A 206 -19.54 -20.32 -0.27
N ALA A 207 -18.33 -19.99 0.16
CA ALA A 207 -17.16 -19.90 -0.70
C ALA A 207 -15.91 -20.57 -0.08
N LEU A 208 -15.15 -21.29 -0.89
CA LEU A 208 -13.80 -21.76 -0.59
C LEU A 208 -12.82 -20.96 -1.44
N ALA A 209 -12.12 -20.02 -0.80
CA ALA A 209 -11.19 -19.09 -1.40
C ALA A 209 -9.76 -19.50 -1.03
N SER A 210 -9.20 -20.41 -1.83
CA SER A 210 -7.86 -20.94 -1.62
C SER A 210 -6.81 -20.00 -2.19
N SER A 211 -5.82 -19.66 -1.36
CA SER A 211 -4.68 -18.80 -1.70
C SER A 211 -5.09 -17.49 -2.38
N ALA A 212 -6.24 -16.95 -1.96
CA ALA A 212 -6.94 -15.88 -2.63
C ALA A 212 -6.40 -14.50 -2.22
N PRO A 213 -5.71 -13.76 -3.11
CA PRO A 213 -5.28 -12.41 -2.82
C PRO A 213 -6.49 -11.47 -2.86
N ILE A 214 -6.96 -11.05 -1.67
CA ILE A 214 -8.12 -10.17 -1.51
C ILE A 214 -7.74 -8.75 -1.09
N LEU A 215 -6.46 -8.50 -0.83
CA LEU A 215 -5.88 -7.15 -0.71
C LEU A 215 -5.20 -6.79 -2.02
N ALA A 216 -5.80 -5.91 -2.82
CA ALA A 216 -5.12 -5.29 -3.95
C ALA A 216 -3.94 -4.46 -3.43
N LYS A 217 -2.77 -4.57 -4.06
CA LYS A 217 -1.56 -3.90 -3.59
C LYS A 217 -0.64 -3.61 -4.75
N MET A 218 -0.41 -2.33 -5.02
CA MET A 218 0.44 -1.87 -6.13
C MET A 218 1.84 -2.46 -6.04
N ASP A 219 2.61 -2.07 -5.03
CA ASP A 219 3.94 -2.62 -4.77
C ASP A 219 3.86 -3.84 -3.84
N PHE A 220 4.01 -5.05 -4.40
CA PHE A 220 3.92 -6.31 -3.69
C PHE A 220 5.26 -7.07 -3.56
N TYR A 221 6.24 -6.45 -2.92
CA TYR A 221 7.51 -7.12 -2.60
C TYR A 221 7.39 -8.29 -1.61
N GLY A 222 6.29 -8.37 -0.85
CA GLY A 222 6.04 -9.45 0.12
C GLY A 222 6.06 -10.83 -0.52
N TYR A 223 5.75 -10.90 -1.81
CA TYR A 223 5.87 -12.09 -2.63
C TYR A 223 7.31 -12.65 -2.63
N LEU A 224 8.30 -11.84 -3.03
CA LEU A 224 9.70 -12.26 -3.11
C LEU A 224 10.35 -12.40 -1.71
N GLN A 225 9.85 -11.69 -0.69
CA GLN A 225 10.28 -11.91 0.70
C GLN A 225 9.89 -13.30 1.21
N LYS A 226 8.69 -13.79 0.89
CA LYS A 226 8.29 -15.13 1.29
C LYS A 226 9.14 -16.20 0.58
N ILE A 227 9.50 -15.98 -0.68
CA ILE A 227 10.40 -16.89 -1.41
C ILE A 227 11.77 -16.96 -0.74
N ASP A 228 12.33 -15.81 -0.38
CA ASP A 228 13.56 -15.72 0.39
C ASP A 228 13.47 -16.45 1.74
N GLU A 229 12.39 -16.24 2.50
CA GLU A 229 12.13 -16.96 3.76
C GLU A 229 12.13 -18.48 3.56
N VAL A 230 11.48 -18.97 2.50
CA VAL A 230 11.44 -20.41 2.18
C VAL A 230 12.84 -20.94 1.85
N LEU A 231 13.64 -20.22 1.05
CA LEU A 231 15.01 -20.61 0.72
C LEU A 231 15.94 -20.55 1.94
N ASN A 232 15.80 -19.53 2.78
CA ASN A 232 16.57 -19.38 4.02
C ASN A 232 16.26 -20.52 5.00
N ASN A 233 15.00 -20.95 5.09
CA ASN A 233 14.60 -22.10 5.91
C ASN A 233 15.23 -23.42 5.45
N ILE A 234 15.57 -23.55 4.17
CA ILE A 234 16.37 -24.67 3.64
C ILE A 234 17.85 -24.47 4.01
N GLY A 235 18.36 -23.25 3.81
CA GLY A 235 19.68 -22.81 4.21
C GLY A 235 20.85 -23.53 3.50
N GLY A 236 22.03 -23.39 4.09
CA GLY A 236 23.27 -24.02 3.61
C GLY A 236 23.71 -23.52 2.23
N LEU A 237 24.47 -24.37 1.52
CA LEU A 237 25.09 -24.02 0.24
C LEU A 237 24.10 -23.59 -0.86
N CYS A 238 22.83 -23.98 -0.78
CA CYS A 238 21.82 -23.47 -1.71
C CYS A 238 21.64 -21.97 -1.50
N TYR A 239 21.24 -21.58 -0.29
CA TYR A 239 20.97 -20.19 0.05
C TYR A 239 22.20 -19.30 -0.16
N ASP A 240 23.36 -19.75 0.31
CA ASP A 240 24.63 -19.01 0.16
C ASP A 240 24.95 -18.75 -1.31
N ARG A 241 24.82 -19.77 -2.19
CA ARG A 241 25.10 -19.61 -3.63
C ARG A 241 24.07 -18.74 -4.34
N VAL A 242 22.79 -18.81 -3.97
CA VAL A 242 21.77 -17.95 -4.57
C VAL A 242 22.05 -16.50 -4.18
N SER A 243 22.25 -16.23 -2.89
CA SER A 243 22.56 -14.90 -2.37
C SER A 243 23.83 -14.31 -3.01
N GLU A 244 24.94 -15.05 -2.97
CA GLU A 244 26.21 -14.62 -3.59
C GLU A 244 26.09 -14.46 -5.11
N GLY A 245 25.31 -15.32 -5.79
CA GLY A 245 25.09 -15.24 -7.22
C GLY A 245 24.32 -13.98 -7.62
N PHE A 246 23.23 -13.65 -6.92
CA PHE A 246 22.48 -12.40 -7.17
C PHE A 246 23.33 -11.16 -6.86
N GLU A 247 24.15 -11.18 -5.81
CA GLU A 247 25.08 -10.09 -5.51
C GLU A 247 26.12 -9.90 -6.63
N LYS A 248 26.73 -10.98 -7.11
CA LYS A 248 27.64 -10.91 -8.27
C LYS A 248 26.96 -10.41 -9.53
N ALA A 249 25.72 -10.84 -9.79
CA ALA A 249 24.95 -10.36 -10.93
C ALA A 249 24.71 -8.85 -10.85
N ARG A 250 24.36 -8.32 -9.68
CA ARG A 250 24.23 -6.87 -9.44
C ARG A 250 25.56 -6.14 -9.66
N GLN A 251 26.66 -6.66 -9.16
CA GLN A 251 28.00 -6.07 -9.35
C GLN A 251 28.36 -6.00 -10.83
N PHE A 252 28.16 -7.10 -11.57
CA PHE A 252 28.44 -7.14 -12.99
C PHE A 252 27.56 -6.17 -13.79
N MET A 253 26.32 -5.93 -13.34
CA MET A 253 25.41 -4.98 -13.97
C MET A 253 25.92 -3.52 -13.94
N GLN A 254 26.80 -3.16 -12.99
CA GLN A 254 27.25 -1.78 -12.81
C GLN A 254 28.31 -1.33 -13.83
N SER A 255 28.95 -2.24 -14.57
CA SER A 255 30.00 -1.90 -15.54
C SER A 255 29.70 -2.46 -16.93
N PRO A 256 30.12 -1.79 -18.02
CA PRO A 256 29.95 -2.32 -19.38
C PRO A 256 30.53 -3.73 -19.56
N GLY A 257 31.74 -3.97 -19.05
CA GLY A 257 32.40 -5.27 -19.14
C GLY A 257 31.67 -6.39 -18.38
N GLY A 258 31.15 -6.09 -17.18
CA GLY A 258 30.36 -7.07 -16.42
C GLY A 258 29.04 -7.41 -17.12
N ARG A 259 28.39 -6.43 -17.76
CA ARG A 259 27.16 -6.65 -18.54
C ARG A 259 27.38 -7.54 -19.77
N ASP A 260 28.51 -7.43 -20.44
CA ASP A 260 28.88 -8.35 -21.54
C ASP A 260 29.06 -9.80 -21.04
N GLN A 261 29.63 -9.96 -19.85
CA GLN A 261 29.76 -11.27 -19.21
C GLN A 261 28.40 -11.86 -18.85
N LEU A 262 27.48 -11.07 -18.29
CA LEU A 262 26.10 -11.52 -18.02
C LEU A 262 25.38 -11.93 -19.31
N SER A 263 25.51 -11.12 -20.37
CA SER A 263 24.92 -11.41 -21.70
C SER A 263 25.36 -12.77 -22.23
N THR A 264 26.66 -13.08 -22.09
CA THR A 264 27.22 -14.36 -22.53
C THR A 264 26.78 -15.52 -21.64
N MET A 265 26.83 -15.33 -20.32
CA MET A 265 26.58 -16.40 -19.33
C MET A 265 25.13 -16.88 -19.33
N PHE A 266 24.18 -15.96 -19.47
CA PHE A 266 22.73 -16.25 -19.47
C PHE A 266 22.14 -16.41 -20.89
N ASN A 267 22.99 -16.42 -21.93
CA ASN A 267 22.58 -16.57 -23.33
C ASN A 267 21.50 -15.56 -23.76
N ILE A 268 21.71 -14.28 -23.43
CA ILE A 268 20.79 -13.18 -23.76
C ILE A 268 20.86 -12.91 -25.27
N THR A 269 19.72 -12.94 -25.94
CA THR A 269 19.59 -12.78 -27.42
C THR A 269 20.05 -11.41 -27.92
N THR A 270 19.65 -10.35 -27.21
CA THR A 270 20.08 -8.97 -27.47
C THR A 270 20.99 -8.55 -26.31
N PRO A 271 22.32 -8.62 -26.46
CA PRO A 271 23.25 -8.37 -25.36
C PRO A 271 23.16 -6.91 -24.89
N PHE A 272 23.56 -6.64 -23.64
CA PHE A 272 23.54 -5.30 -23.08
C PHE A 272 24.39 -4.28 -23.87
N SER A 273 25.44 -4.74 -24.57
CA SER A 273 26.25 -3.90 -25.45
C SER A 273 25.55 -3.45 -26.74
N ALA A 274 24.35 -3.96 -27.03
CA ALA A 274 23.53 -3.50 -28.14
C ALA A 274 22.77 -2.19 -27.84
N PHE A 275 22.75 -1.74 -26.58
CA PHE A 275 22.05 -0.53 -26.15
C PHE A 275 23.05 0.60 -25.89
N ASP A 276 22.77 1.80 -26.43
CA ASP A 276 23.59 3.00 -26.18
C ASP A 276 23.48 3.48 -24.73
N ASP A 277 22.29 3.36 -24.14
CA ASP A 277 21.99 3.60 -22.73
C ASP A 277 21.14 2.42 -22.21
N ILE A 278 21.46 1.92 -21.02
CA ILE A 278 20.72 0.83 -20.38
C ILE A 278 19.76 1.44 -19.37
N THR A 279 18.48 1.18 -19.54
CA THR A 279 17.44 1.70 -18.65
C THR A 279 17.30 0.83 -17.40
N ASP A 280 16.68 1.38 -16.35
CA ASP A 280 16.31 0.58 -15.18
C ASP A 280 15.35 -0.55 -15.55
N THR A 281 14.47 -0.35 -16.54
CA THR A 281 13.55 -1.39 -17.00
C THR A 281 14.25 -2.56 -17.71
N ASP A 282 15.36 -2.32 -18.41
CA ASP A 282 16.16 -3.40 -19.02
C ASP A 282 16.86 -4.24 -17.94
N ARG A 283 17.34 -3.56 -16.88
CA ARG A 283 17.95 -4.22 -15.71
C ARG A 283 16.90 -5.05 -14.96
N ASP A 284 15.75 -4.47 -14.67
CA ASP A 284 14.64 -5.13 -13.97
C ASP A 284 14.12 -6.34 -14.78
N THR A 285 14.09 -6.23 -16.11
CA THR A 285 13.75 -7.34 -17.01
C THR A 285 14.71 -8.51 -16.84
N PHE A 286 16.03 -8.26 -16.85
CA PHE A 286 17.03 -9.30 -16.62
C PHE A 286 16.86 -10.00 -15.28
N PHE A 287 16.72 -9.24 -14.19
CA PHE A 287 16.59 -9.83 -12.88
C PHE A 287 15.25 -10.53 -12.66
N GLY A 288 14.17 -10.04 -13.28
CA GLY A 288 12.89 -10.75 -13.29
C GLY A 288 12.95 -12.12 -13.98
N PHE A 289 13.79 -12.28 -15.02
CA PHE A 289 14.06 -13.61 -15.56
C PHE A 289 14.81 -14.50 -14.56
N LEU A 290 15.74 -13.93 -13.79
CA LEU A 290 16.53 -14.68 -12.82
C LEU A 290 15.70 -15.11 -11.60
N THR A 291 14.76 -14.28 -11.13
CA THR A 291 13.89 -14.64 -9.99
C THR A 291 12.79 -15.63 -10.37
N ALA A 292 12.31 -15.60 -11.61
CA ALA A 292 11.19 -16.44 -12.07
C ALA A 292 11.36 -17.93 -11.77
N GLU A 293 12.58 -18.46 -11.80
CA GLU A 293 12.86 -19.87 -11.46
C GLU A 293 12.56 -20.20 -9.99
N PHE A 294 12.87 -19.27 -9.08
CA PHE A 294 12.59 -19.42 -7.65
C PHE A 294 11.10 -19.20 -7.35
N GLU A 295 10.47 -18.26 -8.05
CA GLU A 295 9.03 -18.00 -7.98
C GLU A 295 8.23 -19.25 -8.37
N MET A 296 8.58 -19.87 -9.50
CA MET A 296 7.97 -21.13 -9.95
C MET A 296 8.19 -22.27 -8.96
N SER A 297 9.41 -22.39 -8.43
CA SER A 297 9.75 -23.48 -7.52
C SER A 297 9.04 -23.39 -6.16
N VAL A 298 8.88 -22.19 -5.60
CA VAL A 298 8.21 -21.98 -4.31
C VAL A 298 6.70 -21.92 -4.44
N GLN A 299 6.16 -21.10 -5.36
CA GLN A 299 4.71 -20.95 -5.50
C GLN A 299 4.08 -22.24 -6.03
N SER A 300 4.64 -22.78 -7.10
CA SER A 300 4.03 -23.88 -7.87
C SER A 300 4.59 -25.25 -7.52
N ASN A 301 5.64 -25.32 -6.70
CA ASN A 301 6.34 -26.56 -6.37
C ASN A 301 6.90 -27.30 -7.61
N ILE A 302 7.33 -26.55 -8.65
CA ILE A 302 7.82 -27.08 -9.93
C ILE A 302 9.15 -26.40 -10.35
N PRO A 303 10.29 -27.12 -10.32
CA PRO A 303 10.48 -28.32 -9.50
C PRO A 303 10.29 -27.98 -8.01
N PRO A 304 10.13 -28.98 -7.13
CA PRO A 304 10.09 -28.70 -5.70
C PRO A 304 11.31 -27.91 -5.25
N VAL A 305 11.13 -26.93 -4.36
CA VAL A 305 12.21 -26.05 -3.88
C VAL A 305 13.41 -26.82 -3.31
N THR A 306 13.15 -27.98 -2.72
CA THR A 306 14.20 -28.89 -2.23
C THR A 306 15.04 -29.49 -3.36
N GLN A 307 14.44 -29.76 -4.52
CA GLN A 307 15.16 -30.23 -5.71
C GLN A 307 15.96 -29.09 -6.35
N LEU A 308 15.34 -27.91 -6.53
CA LEU A 308 16.06 -26.73 -7.04
C LEU A 308 17.30 -26.44 -6.19
N CYS A 309 17.14 -26.47 -4.87
CA CYS A 309 18.26 -26.28 -3.96
C CYS A 309 19.32 -27.38 -4.03
N GLN A 310 18.93 -28.64 -4.27
CA GLN A 310 19.90 -29.71 -4.50
C GLN A 310 20.70 -29.49 -5.77
N ASP A 311 20.06 -29.04 -6.84
CA ASP A 311 20.71 -28.78 -8.12
C ASP A 311 21.74 -27.64 -7.99
N ILE A 312 21.38 -26.55 -7.30
CA ILE A 312 22.28 -25.43 -6.99
C ILE A 312 23.42 -25.87 -6.05
N ALA A 313 23.13 -26.73 -5.07
CA ALA A 313 24.12 -27.20 -4.11
C ALA A 313 25.08 -28.28 -4.69
N ALA A 314 24.69 -28.97 -5.77
CA ALA A 314 25.44 -30.12 -6.32
C ALA A 314 26.82 -29.75 -6.90
N HIS A 315 27.08 -28.47 -7.20
CA HIS A 315 28.37 -28.04 -7.74
C HIS A 315 29.54 -28.21 -6.74
N PRO A 316 30.78 -28.42 -7.21
CA PRO A 316 31.97 -28.55 -6.35
C PRO A 316 32.22 -27.33 -5.44
N ALA A 317 32.96 -27.54 -4.35
CA ALA A 317 33.40 -26.43 -3.48
C ALA A 317 34.23 -25.41 -4.29
N GLY A 318 33.90 -24.12 -4.16
CA GLY A 318 34.54 -23.04 -4.91
C GLY A 318 34.04 -22.83 -6.34
N TYR A 319 32.98 -23.54 -6.77
CA TYR A 319 32.28 -23.22 -8.02
C TYR A 319 31.67 -21.82 -7.95
N ASP A 320 31.70 -21.08 -9.06
CA ASP A 320 31.21 -19.71 -9.10
C ASP A 320 29.69 -19.67 -8.84
N PRO A 321 29.22 -19.01 -7.77
CA PRO A 321 27.80 -18.86 -7.47
C PRO A 321 26.98 -18.26 -8.63
N LEU A 322 27.55 -17.31 -9.38
CA LEU A 322 26.86 -16.72 -10.53
C LEU A 322 26.66 -17.75 -11.66
N GLN A 323 27.66 -18.61 -11.89
CA GLN A 323 27.54 -19.71 -12.85
C GLN A 323 26.55 -20.77 -12.37
N ALA A 324 26.48 -21.07 -11.07
CA ALA A 324 25.48 -21.99 -10.52
C ALA A 324 24.04 -21.50 -10.76
N LEU A 325 23.81 -20.19 -10.65
CA LEU A 325 22.53 -19.59 -11.03
C LEU A 325 22.26 -19.73 -12.53
N ALA A 326 23.26 -19.46 -13.37
CA ALA A 326 23.13 -19.65 -14.81
C ALA A 326 22.80 -21.11 -15.16
N ASP A 327 23.40 -22.10 -14.48
CA ASP A 327 23.17 -23.51 -14.78
C ASP A 327 21.72 -23.97 -14.54
N VAL A 328 21.03 -23.38 -13.55
CA VAL A 328 19.61 -23.64 -13.29
C VAL A 328 18.67 -22.74 -14.10
N ALA A 329 19.10 -21.52 -14.46
CA ALA A 329 18.33 -20.59 -15.28
C ALA A 329 18.39 -20.90 -16.80
N THR A 330 19.44 -21.58 -17.28
CA THR A 330 19.77 -21.68 -18.72
C THR A 330 19.51 -23.03 -19.42
N PRO A 331 18.49 -23.87 -19.11
CA PRO A 331 18.37 -25.08 -19.92
C PRO A 331 17.91 -24.89 -21.38
N TYR A 332 16.94 -24.04 -21.78
CA TYR A 332 16.35 -24.20 -23.13
C TYR A 332 15.82 -23.00 -23.96
N ILE A 333 15.77 -21.74 -23.50
CA ILE A 333 15.23 -20.65 -24.35
C ILE A 333 16.03 -19.34 -24.20
N PRO A 334 16.71 -18.87 -25.27
CA PRO A 334 17.28 -17.53 -25.32
C PRO A 334 16.20 -16.46 -25.03
N PHE A 335 16.46 -15.53 -24.12
CA PHE A 335 15.54 -14.43 -23.80
C PHE A 335 16.12 -13.07 -24.18
N SER A 336 15.27 -12.05 -24.26
CA SER A 336 15.67 -10.67 -24.56
C SER A 336 15.47 -9.82 -23.32
N VAL A 337 16.43 -8.96 -23.01
CA VAL A 337 16.32 -7.94 -21.97
C VAL A 337 15.77 -6.61 -22.51
N ASN A 338 15.47 -6.55 -23.82
CA ASN A 338 14.95 -5.36 -24.47
C ASN A 338 13.52 -5.09 -24.00
N PHE A 339 13.34 -4.08 -23.16
CA PHE A 339 12.02 -3.68 -22.67
C PHE A 339 11.06 -3.31 -23.82
N THR A 340 11.56 -2.65 -24.88
CA THR A 340 10.73 -2.26 -26.06
C THR A 340 10.17 -3.49 -26.78
N GLN A 341 10.95 -4.57 -26.86
CA GLN A 341 10.46 -5.82 -27.44
C GLN A 341 9.33 -6.42 -26.59
N THR A 342 9.43 -6.34 -25.26
CA THR A 342 8.35 -6.77 -24.36
C THR A 342 7.07 -5.95 -24.58
N ILE A 343 7.20 -4.64 -24.80
CA ILE A 343 6.06 -3.76 -25.16
C ILE A 343 5.44 -4.17 -26.50
N GLU A 344 6.24 -4.46 -27.53
CA GLU A 344 5.73 -4.91 -28.83
C GLU A 344 5.00 -6.26 -28.76
N GLU A 345 5.53 -7.21 -27.99
CA GLU A 345 4.92 -8.52 -27.72
C GLU A 345 3.58 -8.35 -26.97
N MET A 346 3.55 -7.51 -25.93
CA MET A 346 2.33 -7.21 -25.16
C MET A 346 1.32 -6.35 -25.92
N SER A 347 1.72 -5.69 -26.99
CA SER A 347 0.84 -4.89 -27.86
C SER A 347 0.01 -5.75 -28.83
N GLN A 348 0.30 -7.05 -28.95
CA GLN A 348 -0.54 -7.97 -29.72
C GLN A 348 -1.90 -8.14 -29.06
N ASP A 349 -2.97 -7.90 -29.83
CA ASP A 349 -4.35 -7.92 -29.32
C ASP A 349 -5.27 -8.92 -30.03
N ASP A 350 -4.77 -9.62 -31.05
CA ASP A 350 -5.53 -10.64 -31.77
C ASP A 350 -5.63 -11.93 -30.94
N PHE A 351 -6.85 -12.39 -30.64
CA PHE A 351 -7.13 -13.65 -29.96
C PHE A 351 -6.64 -14.90 -30.73
N ALA A 352 -6.20 -14.76 -31.98
CA ALA A 352 -5.49 -15.81 -32.71
C ALA A 352 -4.09 -16.09 -32.12
N ASN A 353 -3.52 -15.14 -31.37
CA ASN A 353 -2.26 -15.27 -30.63
C ASN A 353 -2.53 -15.49 -29.13
N ASP A 354 -1.48 -15.83 -28.38
CA ASP A 354 -1.57 -15.87 -26.91
C ASP A 354 -1.53 -14.44 -26.35
N VAL A 355 -2.69 -13.96 -25.90
CA VAL A 355 -2.85 -12.63 -25.29
C VAL A 355 -2.99 -12.69 -23.77
N SER A 356 -2.84 -13.86 -23.13
CA SER A 356 -3.12 -14.07 -21.70
C SER A 356 -2.31 -13.12 -20.81
N TRP A 357 -1.05 -12.86 -21.18
CA TRP A 357 -0.20 -11.91 -20.46
C TRP A 357 -0.67 -10.46 -20.57
N ARG A 358 -1.13 -10.05 -21.76
CA ARG A 358 -1.74 -8.72 -21.97
C ARG A 358 -3.00 -8.56 -21.12
N LEU A 359 -3.85 -9.58 -21.05
CA LEU A 359 -5.08 -9.57 -20.25
C LEU A 359 -4.76 -9.45 -18.75
N TRP A 360 -3.82 -10.25 -18.26
CA TRP A 360 -3.42 -10.22 -16.85
C TRP A 360 -2.82 -8.88 -16.46
N ILE A 361 -1.86 -8.36 -17.24
CA ILE A 361 -1.27 -7.05 -16.95
C ILE A 361 -2.31 -5.94 -17.04
N TYR A 362 -3.27 -6.00 -17.97
CA TYR A 362 -4.37 -5.04 -17.96
C TYR A 362 -5.12 -5.06 -16.62
N GLN A 363 -5.50 -6.23 -16.10
CA GLN A 363 -6.18 -6.34 -14.81
C GLN A 363 -5.32 -5.85 -13.64
N THR A 364 -4.01 -6.11 -13.64
CA THR A 364 -3.13 -5.56 -12.61
C THR A 364 -3.05 -4.04 -12.70
N CYS A 365 -2.97 -3.46 -13.89
CA CYS A 365 -3.01 -2.02 -14.11
C CYS A 365 -4.38 -1.39 -13.77
N THR A 366 -5.48 -2.10 -14.00
CA THR A 366 -6.83 -1.55 -13.81
C THR A 366 -7.49 -1.89 -12.49
N GLU A 367 -6.93 -2.79 -11.70
CA GLU A 367 -7.58 -3.27 -10.47
C GLU A 367 -6.62 -3.61 -9.33
N PHE A 368 -5.51 -4.31 -9.58
CA PHE A 368 -4.84 -5.05 -8.49
C PHE A 368 -3.45 -4.59 -8.09
N GLY A 369 -2.68 -4.01 -9.01
CA GLY A 369 -1.27 -3.79 -8.81
C GLY A 369 -0.51 -5.10 -8.84
N PHE A 370 -0.49 -5.84 -7.73
CA PHE A 370 0.19 -7.14 -7.58
C PHE A 370 1.61 -7.17 -8.18
N PHE A 371 2.32 -6.05 -8.19
CA PHE A 371 3.64 -5.98 -8.77
C PHE A 371 4.61 -6.71 -7.87
N GLN A 372 5.17 -7.82 -8.34
CA GLN A 372 6.11 -8.65 -7.60
C GLN A 372 7.49 -7.98 -7.66
N THR A 373 7.75 -7.08 -6.72
CA THR A 373 8.97 -6.26 -6.72
C THR A 373 9.99 -6.78 -5.70
N THR A 374 11.20 -6.25 -5.77
CA THR A 374 12.20 -6.37 -4.71
C THR A 374 12.46 -5.03 -4.04
N ASN A 375 11.47 -4.11 -4.04
CA ASN A 375 11.72 -2.73 -3.65
C ASN A 375 12.44 -2.67 -2.28
N THR A 376 12.03 -3.39 -1.24
CA THR A 376 12.75 -3.37 0.07
C THR A 376 14.25 -3.69 0.01
N GLY A 377 14.71 -4.48 -0.97
CA GLY A 377 16.10 -4.90 -1.07
C GLY A 377 16.58 -5.82 0.05
N LYS A 378 15.68 -6.24 0.95
CA LYS A 378 16.01 -7.02 2.14
C LYS A 378 16.02 -8.52 1.92
N ASN A 379 15.41 -8.97 0.82
CA ASN A 379 15.45 -10.36 0.42
C ASN A 379 16.79 -10.69 -0.28
N LEU A 380 17.12 -11.98 -0.39
CA LEU A 380 18.35 -12.43 -1.05
C LEU A 380 18.53 -11.89 -2.49
N PHE A 381 17.44 -11.50 -3.16
CA PHE A 381 17.46 -10.98 -4.53
C PHE A 381 17.95 -9.53 -4.61
N GLY A 382 18.00 -8.78 -3.50
CA GLY A 382 18.38 -7.36 -3.45
C GLY A 382 17.48 -6.45 -4.29
N GLN A 383 17.79 -5.15 -4.39
CA GLN A 383 16.98 -4.21 -5.21
C GLN A 383 17.23 -4.41 -6.71
N THR A 384 16.48 -5.31 -7.31
CA THR A 384 16.68 -5.79 -8.68
C THR A 384 15.46 -5.73 -9.57
N GLN A 385 14.26 -5.56 -9.01
CA GLN A 385 13.02 -5.45 -9.73
C GLN A 385 12.16 -4.36 -9.09
N SER A 386 12.05 -3.21 -9.73
CA SER A 386 11.26 -2.11 -9.22
C SER A 386 9.80 -2.17 -9.66
N SER A 387 8.92 -1.47 -8.95
CA SER A 387 7.54 -1.20 -9.39
C SER A 387 7.48 -0.45 -10.72
N ASN A 388 8.53 0.31 -11.07
CA ASN A 388 8.57 1.14 -12.27
C ASN A 388 8.45 0.30 -13.55
N GLN A 389 9.06 -0.89 -13.61
CA GLN A 389 8.92 -1.78 -14.77
C GLN A 389 7.45 -2.07 -15.10
N PHE A 390 6.64 -2.32 -14.07
CA PHE A 390 5.23 -2.63 -14.24
C PHE A 390 4.41 -1.37 -14.57
N ILE A 391 4.73 -0.24 -13.95
CA ILE A 391 4.11 1.06 -14.26
C ILE A 391 4.38 1.44 -15.73
N GLU A 392 5.58 1.19 -16.23
CA GLU A 392 5.95 1.42 -17.62
C GLU A 392 5.17 0.50 -18.56
N TRP A 393 4.95 -0.78 -18.22
CA TRP A 393 4.03 -1.63 -18.98
C TRP A 393 2.61 -1.07 -19.00
N CYS A 394 2.08 -0.61 -17.86
CA CYS A 394 0.76 -0.01 -17.77
C CYS A 394 0.63 1.24 -18.65
N SER A 395 1.62 2.12 -18.57
CA SER A 395 1.66 3.39 -19.29
C SER A 395 1.82 3.18 -20.79
N GLN A 396 2.82 2.40 -21.22
CA GLN A 396 3.16 2.25 -22.62
C GLN A 396 2.20 1.34 -23.40
N VAL A 397 1.66 0.29 -22.77
CA VAL A 397 0.77 -0.67 -23.45
C VAL A 397 -0.70 -0.22 -23.40
N PHE A 398 -1.12 0.40 -22.30
CA PHE A 398 -2.54 0.70 -22.04
C PHE A 398 -2.85 2.19 -21.84
N GLY A 399 -1.84 3.06 -21.76
CA GLY A 399 -2.04 4.48 -21.44
C GLY A 399 -2.49 4.72 -20.01
N ILE A 400 -2.17 3.79 -19.09
CA ILE A 400 -2.56 3.86 -17.67
C ILE A 400 -1.33 4.29 -16.86
N SER A 401 -1.34 5.53 -16.34
CA SER A 401 -0.25 6.05 -15.51
C SER A 401 -0.17 5.32 -14.15
N GLY A 402 0.98 5.43 -13.48
CA GLY A 402 1.17 4.90 -12.11
C GLY A 402 0.10 5.39 -11.13
N ASP A 403 -0.29 6.66 -11.20
CA ASP A 403 -1.37 7.22 -10.36
C ASP A 403 -2.71 6.57 -10.65
N GLN A 404 -2.99 6.30 -11.93
CA GLN A 404 -4.23 5.66 -12.30
C GLN A 404 -4.25 4.20 -11.81
N VAL A 405 -3.13 3.47 -11.93
CA VAL A 405 -3.00 2.12 -11.34
C VAL A 405 -3.29 2.15 -9.85
N ARG A 406 -2.77 3.14 -9.13
CA ARG A 406 -2.99 3.20 -7.69
C ARG A 406 -4.42 3.56 -7.30
N LYS A 407 -5.02 4.54 -7.98
CA LYS A 407 -6.45 4.87 -7.81
C LYS A 407 -7.32 3.65 -8.06
N ASN A 408 -6.96 2.86 -9.06
CA ASN A 408 -7.63 1.61 -9.38
C ASN A 408 -7.49 0.56 -8.25
N VAL A 409 -6.27 0.39 -7.70
CA VAL A 409 -6.00 -0.48 -6.54
C VAL A 409 -6.82 -0.06 -5.32
N ASP A 410 -6.82 1.24 -4.99
CA ASP A 410 -7.58 1.78 -3.86
C ASP A 410 -9.09 1.57 -4.07
N ALA A 411 -9.58 1.81 -5.28
CA ALA A 411 -10.98 1.59 -5.64
C ALA A 411 -11.39 0.11 -5.56
N THR A 412 -10.49 -0.83 -5.87
CA THR A 412 -10.72 -2.27 -5.69
C THR A 412 -10.82 -2.62 -4.22
N ASN A 413 -9.89 -2.14 -3.40
CA ASN A 413 -9.90 -2.36 -1.96
C ASN A 413 -11.10 -1.73 -1.27
N GLU A 414 -11.49 -0.52 -1.66
CA GLU A 414 -12.70 0.13 -1.16
C GLU A 414 -13.96 -0.65 -1.53
N TYR A 415 -14.02 -1.15 -2.77
CA TYR A 415 -15.19 -1.88 -3.25
C TYR A 415 -15.35 -3.26 -2.58
N TYR A 416 -14.26 -4.00 -2.36
CA TYR A 416 -14.32 -5.36 -1.79
C TYR A 416 -13.97 -5.44 -0.29
N GLY A 417 -13.47 -4.35 0.31
CA GLY A 417 -13.02 -4.28 1.70
C GLY A 417 -11.55 -4.66 1.92
N GLY A 418 -10.81 -5.06 0.88
CA GLY A 418 -9.45 -5.58 1.02
C GLY A 418 -9.37 -6.82 1.93
N ARG A 419 -8.16 -7.22 2.32
CA ARG A 419 -7.95 -8.32 3.30
C ARG A 419 -8.55 -7.98 4.66
N ASP A 420 -8.19 -6.82 5.22
CA ASP A 420 -8.45 -6.55 6.64
C ASP A 420 -9.89 -6.13 6.96
N TYR A 421 -10.65 -5.65 5.96
CA TYR A 421 -12.05 -5.27 6.12
C TYR A 421 -13.03 -6.13 5.33
N PHE A 422 -12.60 -7.28 4.81
CA PHE A 422 -13.53 -8.25 4.25
C PHE A 422 -14.61 -8.61 5.26
N TYR A 423 -15.86 -8.23 4.97
CA TYR A 423 -17.03 -8.41 5.86
C TYR A 423 -18.00 -9.48 5.33
N GLY A 424 -17.54 -10.32 4.40
CA GLY A 424 -18.32 -11.43 3.87
C GLY A 424 -18.63 -12.49 4.93
N THR A 425 -19.44 -13.47 4.55
CA THR A 425 -19.88 -14.55 5.45
C THR A 425 -19.76 -15.90 4.77
N ASN A 426 -19.71 -16.99 5.53
CA ASN A 426 -19.66 -18.37 5.01
C ASN A 426 -18.53 -18.56 3.99
N THR A 427 -17.34 -18.08 4.34
CA THR A 427 -16.17 -18.12 3.45
C THR A 427 -15.02 -18.78 4.19
N ILE A 428 -14.35 -19.73 3.54
CA ILE A 428 -13.11 -20.31 4.01
C ILE A 428 -11.98 -19.68 3.23
N PHE A 429 -11.05 -19.02 3.92
CA PHE A 429 -9.77 -18.62 3.37
C PHE A 429 -8.71 -19.61 3.80
N SER A 430 -8.03 -20.22 2.83
CA SER A 430 -6.92 -21.14 3.05
C SER A 430 -5.66 -20.62 2.38
N HIS A 431 -4.49 -20.82 2.97
CA HIS A 431 -3.21 -20.51 2.32
C HIS A 431 -2.10 -21.41 2.88
N GLY A 432 -1.06 -21.64 2.08
CA GLY A 432 0.11 -22.39 2.52
C GLY A 432 1.12 -21.52 3.27
N THR A 433 1.86 -22.10 4.23
CA THR A 433 2.93 -21.35 4.93
C THR A 433 4.10 -20.96 4.01
N GLN A 434 4.25 -21.65 2.87
CA GLN A 434 5.25 -21.35 1.84
C GLN A 434 4.68 -20.50 0.70
N ASP A 435 3.37 -20.23 0.70
CA ASP A 435 2.70 -19.52 -0.38
C ASP A 435 3.09 -18.03 -0.40
N PRO A 436 3.74 -17.54 -1.46
CA PRO A 436 4.11 -16.13 -1.59
C PRO A 436 2.92 -15.16 -1.50
N TRP A 437 1.70 -15.61 -1.85
CA TRP A 437 0.49 -14.79 -1.82
C TRP A 437 -0.19 -14.70 -0.45
N MET A 438 0.30 -15.43 0.57
CA MET A 438 -0.37 -15.53 1.86
C MET A 438 -0.59 -14.17 2.54
N SER A 439 0.30 -13.20 2.29
CA SER A 439 0.22 -11.86 2.88
C SER A 439 -0.90 -11.02 2.29
N LEU A 440 -1.43 -11.34 1.10
CA LEU A 440 -2.62 -10.69 0.52
C LEU A 440 -3.90 -11.48 0.79
N THR A 441 -3.80 -12.70 1.32
CA THR A 441 -4.92 -13.55 1.71
C THR A 441 -5.38 -13.23 3.14
N LYS A 442 -6.65 -13.47 3.48
CA LYS A 442 -7.12 -13.36 4.87
C LYS A 442 -6.34 -14.31 5.77
N ASN A 443 -5.57 -13.75 6.71
CA ASN A 443 -4.68 -14.51 7.60
C ASN A 443 -5.03 -14.36 9.09
N ASP A 444 -5.74 -13.31 9.47
CA ASP A 444 -6.24 -13.09 10.81
C ASP A 444 -7.64 -12.44 10.80
N ASP A 445 -8.21 -12.25 12.00
CA ASP A 445 -9.45 -11.51 12.27
C ASP A 445 -10.59 -11.75 11.25
N PRO A 446 -11.42 -12.79 11.45
CA PRO A 446 -12.41 -13.20 10.47
C PRO A 446 -13.53 -12.18 10.25
N LYS A 447 -13.66 -11.13 11.10
CA LYS A 447 -14.75 -10.12 11.13
C LYS A 447 -16.18 -10.67 11.33
N HIS A 448 -16.43 -11.91 10.92
CA HIS A 448 -17.68 -12.63 11.09
C HIS A 448 -17.40 -14.08 11.50
N TRP A 449 -18.20 -14.64 12.40
CA TRP A 449 -17.98 -15.96 12.98
C TRP A 449 -18.01 -17.13 11.97
N SER A 450 -18.67 -16.94 10.82
CA SER A 450 -18.76 -17.94 9.75
C SER A 450 -17.68 -17.79 8.68
N VAL A 451 -16.73 -16.87 8.86
CA VAL A 451 -15.50 -16.82 8.09
C VAL A 451 -14.46 -17.67 8.82
N VAL A 452 -13.88 -18.62 8.11
CA VAL A 452 -12.88 -19.56 8.64
C VAL A 452 -11.57 -19.29 7.93
N ILE A 453 -10.50 -19.13 8.68
CA ILE A 453 -9.15 -18.92 8.16
C ILE A 453 -8.32 -20.14 8.54
N VAL A 454 -7.65 -20.75 7.57
CA VAL A 454 -6.83 -21.96 7.75
C VAL A 454 -5.48 -21.81 7.07
N GLU A 455 -4.44 -22.29 7.75
CA GLU A 455 -3.07 -22.26 7.24
C GLU A 455 -2.56 -23.70 7.06
N VAL A 456 -2.09 -24.02 5.85
CA VAL A 456 -1.54 -25.34 5.48
C VAL A 456 -0.04 -25.35 5.77
N GLU A 457 0.36 -26.09 6.79
CA GLU A 457 1.77 -26.21 7.18
C GLU A 457 2.59 -26.90 6.08
N GLY A 458 3.63 -26.21 5.61
CA GLY A 458 4.45 -26.64 4.47
C GLY A 458 3.71 -26.63 3.12
N GLY A 459 2.49 -26.07 3.08
CA GLY A 459 1.70 -25.92 1.86
C GLY A 459 2.29 -24.85 0.95
N TYR A 460 2.24 -25.13 -0.36
CA TYR A 460 2.46 -24.15 -1.43
C TYR A 460 1.10 -23.61 -1.94
N HIS A 461 1.13 -22.76 -2.96
CA HIS A 461 -0.05 -22.10 -3.52
C HIS A 461 -1.13 -23.13 -3.91
N MET A 462 -2.37 -22.89 -3.49
CA MET A 462 -3.55 -23.73 -3.76
C MET A 462 -3.46 -25.20 -3.28
N SER A 463 -2.53 -25.52 -2.38
CA SER A 463 -2.26 -26.90 -1.99
C SER A 463 -3.42 -27.61 -1.27
N ASP A 464 -4.32 -26.87 -0.61
CA ASP A 464 -5.50 -27.42 0.07
C ASP A 464 -6.60 -27.92 -0.87
N ILE A 465 -6.77 -27.26 -2.02
CA ILE A 465 -7.69 -27.67 -3.10
C ILE A 465 -7.05 -28.63 -4.11
N GLY A 466 -5.77 -28.95 -3.92
CA GLY A 466 -5.02 -29.98 -4.63
C GLY A 466 -5.44 -31.40 -4.22
N LYS A 467 -4.48 -32.31 -4.05
CA LYS A 467 -4.77 -33.73 -3.84
C LYS A 467 -5.59 -33.99 -2.56
N SER A 468 -6.65 -34.79 -2.68
CA SER A 468 -7.53 -35.21 -1.59
C SER A 468 -6.82 -36.19 -0.67
N CYS A 469 -6.80 -35.87 0.62
CA CYS A 469 -6.29 -36.76 1.66
C CYS A 469 -7.22 -37.93 1.98
N PHE A 470 -8.42 -37.91 1.41
CA PHE A 470 -9.40 -38.99 1.54
C PHE A 470 -9.32 -39.99 0.37
N ALA A 471 -8.45 -39.75 -0.61
CA ALA A 471 -8.21 -40.68 -1.71
C ALA A 471 -7.43 -41.93 -1.24
N PRO A 472 -7.65 -43.10 -1.87
CA PRO A 472 -6.88 -44.30 -1.57
C PRO A 472 -5.36 -44.07 -1.76
N ASN A 473 -4.56 -44.44 -0.75
CA ASN A 473 -3.09 -44.26 -0.72
C ASN A 473 -2.59 -42.80 -0.71
N ALA A 474 -3.42 -41.83 -0.30
CA ALA A 474 -2.97 -40.44 -0.17
C ALA A 474 -1.89 -40.29 0.93
N ALA A 475 -0.71 -39.78 0.54
CA ALA A 475 0.35 -39.38 1.46
C ALA A 475 0.12 -37.93 1.88
N CYS A 476 -0.65 -37.72 2.96
CA CYS A 476 -0.92 -36.40 3.52
C CYS A 476 -0.38 -36.24 4.94
N THR A 477 0.03 -35.01 5.25
CA THR A 477 0.30 -34.57 6.63
C THR A 477 -0.99 -34.57 7.46
N ASP A 478 -0.86 -34.64 8.78
CA ASP A 478 -2.03 -34.60 9.66
C ASP A 478 -2.69 -33.21 9.67
N ASN A 479 -1.91 -32.14 9.51
CA ASN A 479 -2.42 -30.77 9.31
C ASN A 479 -3.32 -30.69 8.06
N MET A 480 -2.86 -31.18 6.89
CA MET A 480 -3.66 -31.16 5.67
C MET A 480 -4.95 -31.97 5.81
N LYS A 481 -4.91 -33.15 6.46
CA LYS A 481 -6.12 -33.95 6.72
C LYS A 481 -7.14 -33.18 7.56
N GLN A 482 -6.68 -32.48 8.60
CA GLN A 482 -7.56 -31.68 9.46
C GLN A 482 -8.18 -30.51 8.69
N ILE A 483 -7.40 -29.81 7.85
CA ILE A 483 -7.88 -28.68 7.04
C ILE A 483 -8.92 -29.16 6.02
N GLN A 484 -8.63 -30.24 5.29
CA GLN A 484 -9.57 -30.78 4.31
C GLN A 484 -10.85 -31.32 4.99
N GLN A 485 -10.75 -31.89 6.19
CA GLN A 485 -11.90 -32.32 6.98
C GLN A 485 -12.75 -31.12 7.44
N LEU A 486 -12.11 -30.09 8.00
CA LEU A 486 -12.79 -28.87 8.46
C LEU A 486 -13.48 -28.14 7.29
N THR A 487 -12.82 -28.07 6.14
CA THR A 487 -13.36 -27.48 4.92
C THR A 487 -14.62 -28.21 4.49
N PHE A 488 -14.54 -29.54 4.44
CA PHE A 488 -15.68 -30.38 4.09
C PHE A 488 -16.86 -30.24 5.07
N GLU A 489 -16.57 -30.17 6.38
CA GLU A 489 -17.62 -29.98 7.40
C GLU A 489 -18.32 -28.64 7.29
N ASN A 490 -17.60 -27.56 7.00
CA ASN A 490 -18.19 -26.23 6.78
C ASN A 490 -19.03 -26.19 5.49
N MET A 491 -18.53 -26.78 4.40
CA MET A 491 -19.31 -26.89 3.15
C MET A 491 -20.64 -27.61 3.37
N LYS A 492 -20.67 -28.70 4.15
CA LYS A 492 -21.93 -29.38 4.51
C LYS A 492 -22.86 -28.48 5.31
N ARG A 493 -22.34 -27.71 6.27
CA ARG A 493 -23.15 -26.82 7.12
C ARG A 493 -23.87 -25.74 6.32
N TRP A 494 -23.29 -25.28 5.22
CA TRP A 494 -23.93 -24.28 4.35
C TRP A 494 -25.12 -24.84 3.57
N VAL A 495 -25.19 -26.17 3.37
CA VAL A 495 -26.19 -26.82 2.51
C VAL A 495 -27.19 -27.71 3.25
N ASP A 496 -26.93 -28.08 4.52
CA ASP A 496 -27.82 -28.92 5.35
C ASP A 496 -28.59 -28.10 6.41
N PRO A 497 -29.94 -28.05 6.39
CA PRO A 497 -30.76 -27.26 7.32
C PRO A 497 -30.89 -27.84 8.74
N VAL A 498 -30.34 -29.03 9.04
CA VAL A 498 -30.48 -29.68 10.37
C VAL A 498 -29.55 -29.10 11.44
N PHE A 499 -28.69 -28.15 11.10
CA PHE A 499 -27.92 -27.39 12.08
C PHE A 499 -28.63 -26.06 12.40
N PRO A 500 -29.16 -25.85 13.62
CA PRO A 500 -29.84 -24.61 13.96
C PRO A 500 -28.84 -23.46 13.92
N VAL A 501 -29.02 -22.58 12.93
CA VAL A 501 -28.55 -21.19 13.05
C VAL A 501 -29.29 -20.60 14.25
N PRO A 502 -28.60 -20.04 15.26
CA PRO A 502 -29.30 -19.38 16.36
C PRO A 502 -30.19 -18.28 15.78
N ASN A 503 -31.49 -18.27 16.12
CA ASN A 503 -32.43 -17.19 15.76
C ASN A 503 -31.98 -15.81 16.24
N ARG A 504 -30.98 -15.79 17.13
CA ARG A 504 -30.17 -14.66 17.55
C ARG A 504 -28.89 -15.25 18.12
N VAL A 505 -27.75 -14.95 17.51
CA VAL A 505 -26.49 -14.98 18.26
C VAL A 505 -26.51 -13.70 19.06
N ASP A 506 -26.67 -13.79 20.38
CA ASP A 506 -26.29 -12.66 21.22
C ASP A 506 -24.83 -12.37 20.87
N ILE A 507 -24.58 -11.14 20.40
CA ILE A 507 -23.24 -10.59 20.25
C ILE A 507 -22.64 -10.66 21.65
N THR A 508 -21.92 -11.75 21.91
CA THR A 508 -20.98 -11.83 23.03
C THR A 508 -19.86 -10.85 22.73
N ASP A 509 -19.16 -10.40 23.78
CA ASP A 509 -18.24 -9.26 23.82
C ASP A 509 -17.06 -9.24 22.81
N ASN A 510 -17.08 -10.10 21.78
CA ASN A 510 -16.07 -10.26 20.74
C ASN A 510 -16.59 -10.05 19.31
N VAL A 511 -17.85 -9.70 19.07
CA VAL A 511 -18.31 -9.18 17.76
C VAL A 511 -18.44 -7.67 17.87
N GLY A 512 -17.67 -6.91 17.08
CA GLY A 512 -17.57 -5.46 17.23
C GLY A 512 -16.48 -4.98 18.20
N LYS A 513 -15.54 -5.84 18.58
CA LYS A 513 -14.28 -5.32 19.15
C LYS A 513 -13.60 -4.47 18.06
N ARG A 514 -13.49 -3.18 18.34
CA ARG A 514 -12.54 -2.31 17.65
C ARG A 514 -11.18 -3.04 17.63
N PRO A 515 -10.38 -2.92 16.55
CA PRO A 515 -9.00 -3.39 16.57
C PRO A 515 -8.36 -2.97 17.89
N GLN A 516 -7.52 -3.80 18.50
CA GLN A 516 -6.78 -3.35 19.67
C GLN A 516 -6.17 -1.98 19.33
N PHE A 517 -6.53 -0.95 20.10
CA PHE A 517 -6.14 0.44 19.83
C PHE A 517 -4.63 0.62 19.94
N ILE A 518 -3.98 -0.33 20.60
CA ILE A 518 -2.54 -0.46 20.80
C ILE A 518 -2.22 -1.89 20.37
N ASP A 519 -1.28 -2.08 19.45
CA ASP A 519 -0.74 -3.41 19.21
C ASP A 519 0.13 -3.80 20.41
N THR A 520 -0.45 -4.54 21.36
CA THR A 520 0.25 -4.93 22.58
C THR A 520 1.38 -5.93 22.32
N ASN A 521 1.47 -6.49 21.11
CA ASN A 521 2.59 -7.35 20.72
C ASN A 521 3.78 -6.55 20.20
N VAL A 522 3.58 -5.27 19.89
CA VAL A 522 4.64 -4.35 19.44
C VAL A 522 5.06 -3.52 20.63
N ILE A 523 5.76 -4.17 21.54
CA ILE A 523 6.73 -3.47 22.38
C ILE A 523 7.85 -3.13 21.41
N SER A 524 8.13 -1.85 21.15
CA SER A 524 9.37 -1.48 20.48
C SER A 524 10.49 -2.11 21.31
N PRO A 525 11.12 -3.21 20.89
CA PRO A 525 12.24 -3.72 21.63
C PRO A 525 13.28 -2.66 21.35
N LEU A 526 13.63 -1.83 22.34
CA LEU A 526 14.98 -1.29 22.37
C LEU A 526 15.83 -2.55 22.26
N PRO A 527 16.55 -2.78 21.17
CA PRO A 527 17.43 -3.90 21.20
C PRO A 527 18.58 -3.45 22.10
N ALA A 528 18.50 -3.87 23.37
CA ALA A 528 19.61 -3.82 24.29
C ALA A 528 20.70 -4.69 23.64
N ASN A 529 21.56 -4.05 22.85
CA ASN A 529 22.61 -4.63 22.02
C ASN A 529 22.22 -5.14 20.61
N PHE A 530 21.52 -4.33 19.78
CA PHE A 530 21.65 -4.54 18.33
C PHE A 530 22.99 -3.96 17.88
N ASN A 531 23.95 -4.85 17.60
CA ASN A 531 24.94 -4.59 16.57
C ASN A 531 24.25 -5.02 15.27
N PRO A 532 23.78 -4.09 14.42
CA PRO A 532 23.29 -4.48 13.11
C PRO A 532 24.45 -5.20 12.41
N PRO A 533 24.18 -6.23 11.59
CA PRO A 533 25.19 -6.77 10.70
C PRO A 533 25.48 -5.73 9.62
N PHE A 534 26.11 -4.62 9.99
CA PHE A 534 26.64 -3.64 9.06
C PHE A 534 27.91 -4.15 8.36
N ASP A 535 28.47 -5.25 8.86
CA ASP A 535 29.83 -5.68 8.51
C ASP A 535 29.93 -6.66 7.32
N GLU A 536 28.84 -7.22 6.79
CA GLU A 536 28.96 -8.28 5.76
C GLU A 536 28.45 -7.95 4.34
N ILE A 537 27.75 -6.82 4.11
CA ILE A 537 27.28 -6.47 2.74
C ILE A 537 27.48 -4.98 2.41
N ARG A 538 28.65 -4.39 2.69
CA ARG A 538 28.97 -3.03 2.19
C ARG A 538 30.41 -2.94 1.71
N ALA A 539 30.58 -2.26 0.57
CA ALA A 539 31.84 -2.11 -0.15
C ALA A 539 33.03 -1.78 0.78
N LYS A 540 34.21 -2.35 0.48
CA LYS A 540 35.49 -1.96 1.07
C LYS A 540 35.82 -0.52 0.64
N ARG A 541 35.23 0.47 1.31
CA ARG A 541 35.57 1.89 1.14
C ARG A 541 36.91 2.14 1.84
N SER A 542 37.86 2.80 1.16
CA SER A 542 39.16 3.09 1.77
C SER A 542 38.98 4.00 2.99
N VAL A 543 39.15 3.44 4.20
CA VAL A 543 39.16 4.20 5.44
C VAL A 543 40.47 4.99 5.50
N GLY A 544 40.54 6.11 4.80
CA GLY A 544 41.39 7.19 5.25
C GLY A 544 40.92 7.55 6.66
N LYS A 545 41.82 7.49 7.66
CA LYS A 545 41.53 7.98 9.01
C LYS A 545 41.12 9.44 8.92
N ALA A 546 39.82 9.69 8.73
CA ALA A 546 39.23 10.97 9.02
C ALA A 546 39.50 11.17 10.50
N LYS A 547 40.34 12.15 10.82
CA LYS A 547 40.39 12.71 12.17
C LYS A 547 38.93 12.93 12.53
N THR A 548 38.51 12.41 13.68
CA THR A 548 37.27 12.80 14.34
C THR A 548 37.34 14.31 14.54
N SER A 549 36.95 15.06 13.52
CA SER A 549 36.69 16.47 13.64
C SER A 549 35.59 16.53 14.69
N LYS A 550 35.75 17.45 15.65
CA LYS A 550 34.67 17.89 16.53
C LYS A 550 33.38 17.88 15.73
N ARG A 551 32.31 17.27 16.27
CA ARG A 551 30.94 17.34 15.74
C ARG A 551 30.78 18.70 15.08
N ASN A 552 30.85 18.75 13.75
CA ASN A 552 30.51 19.98 13.08
C ASN A 552 29.02 20.12 13.35
N ASP A 553 28.65 21.24 13.96
CA ASP A 553 27.28 21.74 14.03
C ASP A 553 26.79 22.01 12.60
N SER A 554 26.67 20.98 11.77
CA SER A 554 25.91 21.03 10.53
C SER A 554 24.46 21.19 10.96
N LYS A 555 24.02 22.41 11.26
CA LYS A 555 22.65 22.78 11.67
C LYS A 555 21.66 21.98 10.82
N LYS A 556 21.09 20.93 11.44
CA LYS A 556 20.71 19.70 10.74
C LYS A 556 19.36 19.86 10.06
N TRP A 557 19.34 19.52 8.78
CA TRP A 557 18.16 19.28 7.98
C TRP A 557 17.47 18.01 8.48
N ASN A 558 16.20 18.10 8.85
CA ASN A 558 15.36 16.95 9.11
C ASN A 558 14.94 16.37 7.75
N LYS A 559 15.59 15.25 7.40
CA LYS A 559 15.39 14.56 6.12
C LYS A 559 13.97 14.00 5.92
N PHE A 560 13.17 13.87 6.97
CA PHE A 560 11.81 13.32 6.90
C PHE A 560 10.71 14.38 6.82
N THR A 561 11.01 15.59 7.28
CA THR A 561 10.09 16.73 7.18
C THR A 561 10.51 17.75 6.13
N GLY A 562 11.63 17.52 5.45
CA GLY A 562 12.19 18.48 4.49
C GLY A 562 12.54 19.83 5.13
N ASN A 563 12.77 19.88 6.45
CA ASN A 563 12.97 21.11 7.18
C ASN A 563 14.39 21.23 7.71
N ARG A 564 15.11 22.28 7.32
CA ARG A 564 16.17 22.84 8.17
C ARG A 564 15.50 23.38 9.44
N ARG A 565 16.14 23.26 10.61
CA ARG A 565 15.67 23.82 11.91
C ARG A 565 15.15 25.26 11.81
N LYS A 566 13.91 25.37 11.36
CA LYS A 566 12.99 26.49 11.34
C LYS A 566 11.63 25.81 11.48
N VAL A 567 11.33 25.36 12.70
CA VAL A 567 9.95 25.47 13.19
C VAL A 567 9.52 26.87 12.79
N LEU A 568 8.48 26.99 11.97
CA LEU A 568 7.94 28.24 11.44
C LEU A 568 8.31 29.42 12.35
N PRO A 569 9.28 30.27 12.00
CA PRO A 569 9.44 31.49 12.75
C PRO A 569 8.18 32.31 12.41
N PRO A 570 7.35 32.70 13.39
CA PRO A 570 6.38 33.73 13.11
C PRO A 570 7.11 34.96 12.54
N SER A 571 6.51 35.58 11.51
CA SER A 571 6.86 36.89 10.97
C SER A 571 7.31 37.86 12.08
N PRO A 572 8.32 38.72 11.86
CA PRO A 572 9.34 39.05 12.85
C PRO A 572 8.79 39.46 14.23
N MET A 573 8.97 38.54 15.17
CA MET A 573 8.86 38.69 16.63
C MET A 573 9.70 39.86 17.14
N SER A 574 9.19 41.08 17.06
CA SER A 574 9.93 42.26 17.50
C SER A 574 9.42 42.92 18.79
N GLN A 575 8.33 42.43 19.41
CA GLN A 575 7.86 42.97 20.70
C GLN A 575 7.23 41.88 21.57
N LEU A 576 8.04 41.27 22.44
CA LEU A 576 7.57 40.42 23.54
C LEU A 576 6.96 41.32 24.63
N ALA A 577 5.69 41.11 24.98
CA ALA A 577 5.15 41.61 26.24
C ALA A 577 5.55 40.64 27.37
N GLU A 578 5.84 41.14 28.57
CA GLU A 578 6.13 40.27 29.72
C GLU A 578 4.88 39.44 30.10
N ALA A 579 5.09 38.16 30.48
CA ALA A 579 4.04 37.28 30.99
C ALA A 579 3.33 37.93 32.20
N THR A 580 2.01 37.72 32.30
CA THR A 580 1.17 38.31 33.36
C THR A 580 0.35 37.22 34.06
N ASP A 581 -0.32 37.52 35.17
CA ASP A 581 -1.20 36.53 35.84
C ASP A 581 -2.35 36.00 34.95
N LEU A 582 -2.65 36.65 33.82
CA LEU A 582 -3.70 36.27 32.87
C LEU A 582 -3.20 35.46 31.67
N ILE A 583 -1.89 35.44 31.42
CA ILE A 583 -1.27 34.74 30.28
C ILE A 583 -0.04 34.00 30.78
N GLY A 584 -0.04 32.68 30.66
CA GLY A 584 1.05 31.87 31.19
C GLY A 584 1.01 30.43 30.73
N GLN A 585 1.75 29.59 31.44
CA GLN A 585 1.85 28.16 31.25
C GLN A 585 1.67 27.43 32.58
N ASP A 586 1.18 26.19 32.53
CA ASP A 586 1.03 25.31 33.68
C ASP A 586 1.15 23.85 33.19
N PHE A 587 1.03 22.89 34.11
CA PHE A 587 1.02 21.46 33.80
C PHE A 587 -0.27 20.81 34.29
N ILE A 588 -0.76 19.83 33.54
CA ILE A 588 -1.84 18.94 33.93
C ILE A 588 -1.29 17.53 34.14
N VAL A 589 -1.83 16.79 35.09
CA VAL A 589 -1.48 15.38 35.30
C VAL A 589 -2.38 14.52 34.42
N GLN A 590 -1.78 13.72 33.54
CA GLN A 590 -2.45 12.79 32.63
C GLN A 590 -2.05 11.35 32.93
N THR A 591 -2.88 10.40 32.51
CA THR A 591 -2.54 8.97 32.52
C THR A 591 -1.64 8.62 31.34
N TRP A 592 -0.76 7.63 31.51
CA TRP A 592 0.03 7.11 30.39
C TRP A 592 -0.86 6.44 29.34
N ASP A 593 -1.84 5.67 29.82
CA ASP A 593 -2.71 4.85 29.00
C ASP A 593 -4.18 5.06 29.39
N HIS A 594 -4.95 5.68 28.49
CA HIS A 594 -6.38 5.90 28.64
C HIS A 594 -7.21 4.62 28.39
N PHE A 595 -6.60 3.59 27.83
CA PHE A 595 -7.27 2.34 27.45
C PHE A 595 -7.02 1.21 28.45
N ASN A 596 -6.20 1.43 29.47
CA ASN A 596 -5.98 0.51 30.58
C ASN A 596 -6.75 0.97 31.83
N THR A 597 -7.76 0.21 32.24
CA THR A 597 -8.60 0.54 33.41
C THR A 597 -7.86 0.44 34.75
N ASN A 598 -6.70 -0.19 34.77
CA ASN A 598 -5.85 -0.33 35.96
C ASN A 598 -4.58 0.54 35.86
N GLU A 599 -4.59 1.58 35.03
CA GLU A 599 -3.45 2.46 34.88
C GLU A 599 -3.25 3.34 36.12
N GLU A 600 -2.09 3.22 36.74
CA GLU A 600 -1.68 4.02 37.90
C GLU A 600 -0.57 5.02 37.54
N ARG A 601 0.09 4.84 36.39
CA ARG A 601 1.17 5.72 35.95
C ARG A 601 0.61 7.02 35.37
N THR A 602 1.27 8.11 35.72
CA THR A 602 0.89 9.45 35.25
C THR A 602 2.10 10.22 34.75
N PHE A 603 1.86 11.22 33.92
CA PHE A 603 2.86 12.18 33.47
C PHE A 603 2.32 13.60 33.55
N ARG A 604 3.22 14.59 33.49
CA ARG A 604 2.85 16.01 33.47
C ARG A 604 2.84 16.47 32.02
N GLN A 605 1.67 16.84 31.51
CA GLN A 605 1.52 17.44 30.19
C GLN A 605 1.48 18.96 30.32
N LYS A 606 2.28 19.66 29.54
CA LYS A 606 2.39 21.12 29.54
C LYS A 606 1.23 21.74 28.77
N TRP A 607 0.77 22.91 29.21
CA TRP A 607 -0.23 23.69 28.50
C TRP A 607 -0.05 25.19 28.76
N TYR A 608 -0.57 25.99 27.84
CA TYR A 608 -0.55 27.45 27.90
C TYR A 608 -1.96 28.01 27.96
N TYR A 609 -2.10 29.22 28.50
CA TYR A 609 -3.38 29.88 28.64
C TYR A 609 -3.32 31.38 28.40
N ASN A 610 -4.46 31.93 27.98
CA ASN A 610 -4.74 33.35 27.93
C ASN A 610 -6.20 33.61 28.32
N TYR A 611 -6.41 34.21 29.49
CA TYR A 611 -7.72 34.54 30.06
C TYR A 611 -8.15 36.00 29.81
N LYS A 612 -7.45 36.74 28.95
CA LYS A 612 -7.67 38.18 28.76
C LYS A 612 -9.07 38.52 28.23
N PHE A 613 -9.70 37.61 27.50
CA PHE A 613 -10.95 37.88 26.77
C PHE A 613 -12.16 37.13 27.35
N GLY A 614 -11.94 35.98 27.97
CA GLY A 614 -12.99 35.05 28.35
C GLY A 614 -13.58 35.27 29.74
N SER A 615 -14.68 34.57 29.99
CA SER A 615 -15.33 34.46 31.30
C SER A 615 -15.58 32.99 31.64
N THR A 616 -16.04 32.69 32.85
CA THR A 616 -16.34 31.31 33.26
C THR A 616 -17.50 30.69 32.49
N ASP A 617 -18.47 31.50 32.06
CA ASP A 617 -19.63 31.09 31.26
C ASP A 617 -19.45 31.27 29.75
N GLY A 618 -18.36 31.94 29.34
CA GLY A 618 -18.02 32.19 27.95
C GLY A 618 -17.39 30.99 27.23
N PRO A 619 -17.24 31.07 25.89
CA PRO A 619 -16.62 30.02 25.09
C PRO A 619 -15.16 29.75 25.49
N ASN A 620 -14.65 28.57 25.11
CA ASN A 620 -13.27 28.16 25.39
C ASN A 620 -12.64 27.65 24.10
N PHE A 621 -11.54 28.25 23.67
CA PHE A 621 -10.78 27.85 22.49
C PHE A 621 -9.58 27.02 22.94
N LEU A 622 -9.42 25.85 22.35
CA LEU A 622 -8.30 24.95 22.64
C LEU A 622 -7.54 24.63 21.36
N MET A 623 -6.30 25.11 21.26
CA MET A 623 -5.36 24.61 20.27
C MET A 623 -4.75 23.29 20.74
N ILE A 624 -4.80 22.27 19.89
CA ILE A 624 -4.16 20.98 20.13
C ILE A 624 -2.72 21.07 19.62
N GLY A 625 -1.74 20.65 20.41
CA GLY A 625 -0.33 20.74 20.04
C GLY A 625 0.08 19.77 18.93
N GLU A 626 1.11 20.15 18.19
CA GLU A 626 1.66 19.44 17.02
C GLU A 626 2.80 18.48 17.39
N GLU A 627 3.50 17.95 16.38
CA GLU A 627 4.67 17.08 16.47
C GLU A 627 5.97 17.80 16.89
N GLY A 628 5.89 18.71 17.88
CA GLY A 628 7.02 19.51 18.33
C GLY A 628 6.82 20.18 19.69
N PRO A 629 7.87 20.82 20.25
CA PRO A 629 7.73 21.66 21.43
C PRO A 629 6.83 22.87 21.14
N GLU A 630 5.95 23.20 22.08
CA GLU A 630 5.02 24.31 21.91
C GLU A 630 5.55 25.62 22.50
N ASP A 631 5.14 26.76 21.92
CA ASP A 631 5.60 28.08 22.32
C ASP A 631 4.44 28.99 22.81
N ILE A 632 4.67 29.74 23.89
CA ILE A 632 3.68 30.65 24.50
C ILE A 632 3.19 31.74 23.54
N SER A 633 3.98 32.08 22.52
CA SER A 633 3.67 33.07 21.49
C SER A 633 2.32 32.78 20.81
N TRP A 634 1.95 31.51 20.62
CA TRP A 634 0.68 31.10 20.01
C TRP A 634 -0.54 31.57 20.79
N VAL A 635 -0.47 31.67 22.12
CA VAL A 635 -1.57 32.19 22.96
C VAL A 635 -1.44 33.67 23.30
N GLN A 636 -0.25 34.26 23.10
CA GLN A 636 0.05 35.64 23.50
C GLN A 636 -0.21 36.66 22.37
N HIS A 637 0.03 36.29 21.12
CA HIS A 637 -0.02 37.21 19.98
C HIS A 637 -1.44 37.49 19.49
N GLU A 638 -2.00 38.64 19.86
CA GLU A 638 -3.37 39.06 19.49
C GLU A 638 -3.59 39.28 17.97
N ASN A 639 -2.53 39.32 17.17
CA ASN A 639 -2.64 39.47 15.71
C ASN A 639 -2.88 38.14 14.98
N LEU A 640 -2.68 36.99 15.64
CA LEU A 640 -3.03 35.67 15.10
C LEU A 640 -4.54 35.56 14.91
N ASP A 641 -4.97 34.92 13.82
CA ASP A 641 -6.38 34.95 13.42
C ASP A 641 -7.29 34.25 14.45
N TRP A 642 -6.86 33.12 14.98
CA TRP A 642 -7.62 32.39 16.00
C TRP A 642 -7.75 33.16 17.33
N ILE A 643 -6.75 33.98 17.70
CA ILE A 643 -6.82 34.87 18.87
C ILE A 643 -7.74 36.06 18.62
N LYS A 644 -7.76 36.61 17.40
CA LYS A 644 -8.76 37.63 17.01
C LYS A 644 -10.18 37.08 17.14
N ASN A 645 -10.41 35.86 16.67
CA ASN A 645 -11.68 35.16 16.84
C ASN A 645 -12.03 34.99 18.31
N ALA A 646 -11.08 34.56 19.15
CA ALA A 646 -11.28 34.42 20.60
C ALA A 646 -11.68 35.75 21.26
N LYS A 647 -10.98 36.84 20.92
CA LYS A 647 -11.30 38.18 21.40
C LYS A 647 -12.68 38.66 20.97
N GLU A 648 -13.08 38.33 19.74
CA GLU A 648 -14.37 38.74 19.19
C GLU A 648 -15.56 38.03 19.86
N VAL A 649 -15.42 36.74 20.19
CA VAL A 649 -16.49 35.97 20.84
C VAL A 649 -16.37 35.90 22.36
N GLY A 650 -15.34 36.52 22.94
CA GLY A 650 -15.07 36.50 24.37
C GLY A 650 -14.69 35.11 24.89
N ALA A 651 -13.78 34.41 24.21
CA ALA A 651 -13.33 33.08 24.59
C ALA A 651 -12.10 33.09 25.51
N ASN A 652 -12.02 32.14 26.44
CA ASN A 652 -10.75 31.76 27.06
C ASN A 652 -9.90 31.01 26.03
N VAL A 653 -8.59 31.18 26.08
CA VAL A 653 -7.65 30.58 25.12
C VAL A 653 -6.73 29.58 25.82
N PHE A 654 -6.59 28.40 25.24
CA PHE A 654 -5.74 27.32 25.72
C PHE A 654 -4.92 26.72 24.57
N LEU A 655 -3.72 26.25 24.86
CA LEU A 655 -2.89 25.42 23.98
C LEU A 655 -2.36 24.23 24.79
N LEU A 656 -2.64 23.01 24.36
CA LEU A 656 -2.21 21.78 25.05
C LEU A 656 -1.08 21.10 24.27
N GLU A 657 0.12 21.03 24.86
CA GLU A 657 1.26 20.38 24.22
C GLU A 657 1.04 18.87 24.05
N HIS A 658 1.46 18.31 22.92
CA HIS A 658 1.25 16.90 22.62
C HIS A 658 2.07 15.99 23.54
N ARG A 659 1.51 14.85 23.97
CA ARG A 659 2.28 13.84 24.73
C ARG A 659 3.58 13.45 24.00
N TYR A 660 4.66 13.20 24.74
CA TYR A 660 6.04 12.96 24.25
C TYR A 660 6.78 14.17 23.65
N TYR A 661 6.09 15.19 23.17
CA TYR A 661 6.72 16.37 22.59
C TYR A 661 6.98 17.45 23.65
N GLY A 662 7.97 18.30 23.39
CA GLY A 662 8.40 19.36 24.33
C GLY A 662 8.61 18.87 25.76
N GLU A 663 8.07 19.57 26.75
CA GLU A 663 8.21 19.21 28.15
C GLU A 663 7.19 18.14 28.61
N SER A 664 6.30 17.69 27.73
CA SER A 664 5.22 16.72 28.01
C SER A 664 5.70 15.26 27.91
N LYS A 665 6.82 14.95 28.56
CA LYS A 665 7.47 13.63 28.50
C LYS A 665 6.85 12.62 29.47
N LEU A 666 6.70 11.37 29.03
CA LEU A 666 6.25 10.27 29.89
C LEU A 666 7.38 9.71 30.77
N GLY A 667 8.65 9.98 30.46
CA GLY A 667 9.78 9.42 31.19
C GLY A 667 10.06 7.95 30.86
N THR A 668 9.70 7.52 29.65
CA THR A 668 9.94 6.17 29.12
C THR A 668 10.41 6.25 27.67
N ASN A 669 11.21 5.26 27.26
CA ASN A 669 11.58 5.04 25.85
C ASN A 669 10.54 4.15 25.11
N ASP A 670 9.44 3.80 25.78
CA ASP A 670 8.40 2.94 25.24
C ASP A 670 7.37 3.74 24.41
N LEU A 671 7.55 3.75 23.10
CA LEU A 671 6.76 4.55 22.17
C LEU A 671 5.33 4.04 21.95
N GLN A 672 4.91 2.91 22.55
CA GLN A 672 3.55 2.37 22.33
C GLN A 672 2.43 3.32 22.77
N TYR A 673 2.71 4.25 23.68
CA TYR A 673 1.75 5.25 24.17
C TYR A 673 1.74 6.55 23.34
N LEU A 674 2.62 6.66 22.35
CA LEU A 674 2.64 7.75 21.38
C LEU A 674 1.72 7.39 20.21
N THR A 675 0.43 7.65 20.39
CA THR A 675 -0.61 7.45 19.36
C THR A 675 -1.58 8.64 19.33
N SER A 676 -2.19 8.89 18.17
CA SER A 676 -3.24 9.91 18.05
C SER A 676 -4.42 9.60 18.96
N ALA A 677 -4.81 8.33 19.09
CA ALA A 677 -5.92 7.92 19.95
C ALA A 677 -5.67 8.32 21.41
N GLN A 678 -4.47 8.09 21.93
CA GLN A 678 -4.14 8.51 23.30
C GLN A 678 -4.15 10.04 23.46
N MET A 679 -3.62 10.79 22.48
CA MET A 679 -3.65 12.26 22.51
C MET A 679 -5.08 12.81 22.48
N LEU A 680 -6.00 12.21 21.71
CA LEU A 680 -7.41 12.62 21.70
C LEU A 680 -8.05 12.47 23.09
N TYR A 681 -7.70 11.42 23.84
CA TYR A 681 -8.16 11.28 25.21
C TYR A 681 -7.48 12.24 26.19
N ASP A 682 -6.21 12.62 25.96
CA ASP A 682 -5.58 13.71 26.72
C ASP A 682 -6.37 15.02 26.56
N VAL A 683 -6.78 15.35 25.32
CA VAL A 683 -7.62 16.52 25.02
C VAL A 683 -8.94 16.47 25.79
N ALA A 684 -9.63 15.33 25.76
CA ALA A 684 -10.89 15.16 26.49
C ALA A 684 -10.70 15.28 28.02
N ALA A 685 -9.64 14.69 28.57
CA ALA A 685 -9.30 14.77 29.98
C ALA A 685 -8.92 16.20 30.40
N PHE A 686 -8.21 16.92 29.53
CA PHE A 686 -7.86 18.32 29.74
C PHE A 686 -9.11 19.19 29.84
N ILE A 687 -10.01 19.11 28.85
CA ILE A 687 -11.27 19.87 28.83
C ILE A 687 -12.07 19.63 30.11
N ARG A 688 -12.30 18.37 30.48
CA ARG A 688 -13.04 18.01 31.70
C ARG A 688 -12.37 18.55 32.96
N THR A 689 -11.05 18.50 33.02
CA THR A 689 -10.30 19.02 34.17
C THR A 689 -10.43 20.53 34.29
N GLN A 690 -10.33 21.29 33.18
CA GLN A 690 -10.48 22.74 33.22
C GLN A 690 -11.92 23.17 33.51
N GLN A 691 -12.93 22.45 32.99
CA GLN A 691 -14.34 22.66 33.35
C GLN A 691 -14.55 22.61 34.87
N VAL A 692 -13.90 21.68 35.57
CA VAL A 692 -13.98 21.57 37.03
C VAL A 692 -13.07 22.58 37.74
N LYS A 693 -11.77 22.62 37.41
CA LYS A 693 -10.74 23.41 38.10
C LYS A 693 -11.02 24.91 37.99
N GLN A 694 -11.44 25.37 36.81
CA GLN A 694 -11.69 26.78 36.50
C GLN A 694 -13.18 27.14 36.45
N LYS A 695 -14.07 26.17 36.74
CA LYS A 695 -15.55 26.35 36.72
C LYS A 695 -16.06 26.85 35.35
N LEU A 696 -15.48 26.32 34.28
CA LEU A 696 -15.86 26.70 32.91
C LEU A 696 -17.13 25.96 32.51
N THR A 697 -18.19 26.69 32.20
CA THR A 697 -19.50 26.13 31.79
C THR A 697 -19.83 26.39 30.33
N GLY A 698 -19.09 27.26 29.66
CA GLY A 698 -19.31 27.56 28.25
C GLY A 698 -18.76 26.49 27.30
N PRO A 699 -19.15 26.54 26.01
CA PRO A 699 -18.79 25.54 25.01
C PRO A 699 -17.30 25.58 24.65
N TRP A 700 -16.77 24.46 24.17
CA TRP A 700 -15.37 24.34 23.71
C TRP A 700 -15.28 24.26 22.18
N ILE A 701 -14.31 24.95 21.59
CA ILE A 701 -13.99 24.88 20.17
C ILE A 701 -12.50 24.52 20.03
N THR A 702 -12.18 23.51 19.22
CA THR A 702 -10.79 23.07 19.02
C THR A 702 -10.16 23.66 17.75
N PHE A 703 -8.85 23.86 17.79
CA PHE A 703 -8.04 24.41 16.69
C PHE A 703 -6.76 23.59 16.52
N GLY A 704 -6.25 23.52 15.29
CA GLY A 704 -4.94 22.94 15.01
C GLY A 704 -4.54 23.10 13.54
N GLY A 705 -3.23 23.14 13.28
CA GLY A 705 -2.60 23.08 11.97
C GLY A 705 -1.98 21.71 11.70
N SER A 706 -1.73 21.35 10.43
CA SER A 706 -1.01 20.11 10.09
C SER A 706 -1.64 18.86 10.76
N TYR A 707 -0.81 17.98 11.34
CA TYR A 707 -1.25 16.86 12.17
C TYR A 707 -2.24 17.27 13.29
N SER A 708 -2.04 18.40 13.96
CA SER A 708 -3.00 18.88 14.97
C SER A 708 -4.35 19.34 14.37
N GLY A 709 -4.35 19.71 13.09
CA GLY A 709 -5.56 19.94 12.30
C GLY A 709 -6.36 18.64 12.10
N ALA A 710 -5.67 17.52 11.86
CA ALA A 710 -6.28 16.20 11.83
C ALA A 710 -6.79 15.78 13.23
N LEU A 711 -6.01 16.01 14.30
CA LEU A 711 -6.46 15.79 15.68
C LEU A 711 -7.70 16.64 16.02
N THR A 712 -7.79 17.87 15.53
CA THR A 712 -8.95 18.74 15.71
C THR A 712 -10.19 18.12 15.07
N ALA A 713 -10.09 17.65 13.83
CA ALA A 713 -11.16 16.93 13.16
C ALA A 713 -11.55 15.66 13.94
N TRP A 714 -10.60 14.80 14.28
CA TRP A 714 -10.89 13.54 14.98
C TRP A 714 -11.45 13.75 16.39
N SER A 715 -11.00 14.78 17.11
CA SER A 715 -11.52 15.11 18.44
C SER A 715 -13.00 15.49 18.40
N ARG A 716 -13.43 16.22 17.35
CA ARG A 716 -14.83 16.61 17.17
C ARG A 716 -15.72 15.40 16.81
N GLU A 717 -15.19 14.44 16.06
CA GLU A 717 -15.87 13.18 15.78
C GLU A 717 -16.03 12.31 17.03
N TRP A 718 -14.98 12.21 17.86
CA TRP A 718 -14.94 11.27 18.99
C TRP A 718 -15.60 11.79 20.27
N PHE A 719 -15.54 13.10 20.50
CA PHE A 719 -16.08 13.73 21.70
C PHE A 719 -17.10 14.83 21.38
N PRO A 720 -18.15 14.53 20.62
CA PRO A 720 -19.09 15.55 20.17
C PRO A 720 -19.91 16.16 21.32
N GLU A 721 -19.94 15.50 22.48
CA GLU A 721 -20.54 15.99 23.72
C GLU A 721 -19.67 17.01 24.47
N LEU A 722 -18.35 17.04 24.21
CA LEU A 722 -17.41 17.96 24.87
C LEU A 722 -17.06 19.16 23.99
N ILE A 723 -16.87 18.94 22.70
CA ILE A 723 -16.25 19.91 21.78
C ILE A 723 -17.31 20.40 20.81
N LEU A 724 -17.86 21.60 20.94
CA LEU A 724 -18.96 22.10 20.11
C LEU A 724 -18.65 22.15 18.59
N GLY A 725 -17.41 22.47 18.23
CA GLY A 725 -16.94 22.55 16.85
C GLY A 725 -15.42 22.75 16.78
N GLY A 726 -14.86 22.90 15.59
CA GLY A 726 -13.42 23.14 15.45
C GLY A 726 -12.95 23.67 14.10
N VAL A 727 -11.68 24.06 14.03
CA VAL A 727 -11.00 24.52 12.81
C VAL A 727 -9.72 23.70 12.64
N GLY A 728 -9.74 22.75 11.71
CA GLY A 728 -8.62 21.87 11.40
C GLY A 728 -7.92 22.33 10.12
N SER A 729 -6.92 23.20 10.27
CA SER A 729 -6.16 23.79 9.18
C SER A 729 -5.12 22.82 8.63
N SER A 730 -5.06 22.68 7.31
CA SER A 730 -4.15 21.78 6.57
C SER A 730 -4.06 20.37 7.16
N GLY A 731 -5.19 19.85 7.67
CA GLY A 731 -5.22 18.60 8.41
C GLY A 731 -5.18 17.35 7.51
N PRO A 732 -4.10 16.54 7.50
CA PRO A 732 -4.05 15.31 6.73
C PRO A 732 -4.83 14.22 7.46
N VAL A 733 -6.12 14.06 7.12
CA VAL A 733 -6.99 13.05 7.76
C VAL A 733 -6.89 11.67 7.11
N GLN A 734 -6.32 11.58 5.91
CA GLN A 734 -6.15 10.33 5.17
C GLN A 734 -4.77 9.72 5.45
N ALA A 735 -4.69 8.70 6.29
CA ALA A 735 -3.49 7.87 6.42
C ALA A 735 -3.22 7.08 5.12
N LYS A 736 -1.96 7.03 4.68
CA LYS A 736 -1.48 6.32 3.49
C LYS A 736 0.04 6.18 3.57
N ASN A 737 0.57 5.01 3.21
CA ASN A 737 2.01 4.75 3.20
C ASN A 737 2.72 5.46 2.05
N ASP A 738 2.19 5.32 0.84
CA ASP A 738 2.79 5.87 -0.37
C ASP A 738 2.19 7.24 -0.70
N PHE A 739 2.82 8.31 -0.24
CA PHE A 739 2.35 9.69 -0.37
C PHE A 739 3.17 10.48 -1.40
N TYR A 740 3.20 9.97 -2.63
CA TYR A 740 3.79 10.66 -3.77
C TYR A 740 3.04 11.92 -4.19
N GLU A 741 1.73 12.03 -3.88
CA GLU A 741 0.94 13.22 -4.24
C GLU A 741 1.53 14.49 -3.63
N TYR A 742 2.30 14.35 -2.53
CA TYR A 742 3.11 15.43 -2.00
C TYR A 742 4.03 16.03 -3.08
N LEU A 743 4.79 15.20 -3.79
CA LEU A 743 5.73 15.65 -4.82
C LEU A 743 5.03 16.08 -6.10
N GLU A 744 3.86 15.53 -6.43
CA GLU A 744 3.03 16.05 -7.54
C GLU A 744 2.61 17.51 -7.29
N VAL A 745 2.22 17.85 -6.05
CA VAL A 745 1.87 19.23 -5.69
C VAL A 745 3.11 20.13 -5.73
N VAL A 746 4.26 19.64 -5.24
CA VAL A 746 5.54 20.38 -5.36
C VAL A 746 5.85 20.68 -6.82
N GLU A 747 5.76 19.67 -7.68
CA GLU A 747 5.97 19.81 -9.12
C GLU A 747 5.01 20.84 -9.75
N ASP A 748 3.71 20.73 -9.46
CA ASP A 748 2.69 21.66 -9.95
C ASP A 748 2.99 23.11 -9.53
N VAL A 749 3.40 23.33 -8.28
CA VAL A 749 3.78 24.65 -7.77
C VAL A 749 4.97 25.23 -8.55
N ILE A 750 6.02 24.44 -8.79
CA ILE A 750 7.17 24.86 -9.59
C ILE A 750 6.75 25.18 -11.03
N LYS A 751 5.91 24.34 -11.64
CA LYS A 751 5.40 24.54 -13.00
C LYS A 751 4.54 25.79 -13.13
N ARG A 752 3.63 26.03 -12.18
CA ARG A 752 2.79 27.24 -12.11
C ARG A 752 3.62 28.49 -11.97
N HIS A 753 4.74 28.42 -11.25
CA HIS A 753 5.64 29.55 -11.05
C HIS A 753 6.50 29.82 -12.29
N SER A 754 7.16 28.80 -12.85
CA SER A 754 8.05 28.95 -14.00
C SER A 754 8.31 27.66 -14.77
N GLN A 755 7.97 27.68 -16.06
CA GLN A 755 8.27 26.59 -16.98
C GLN A 755 9.78 26.36 -17.16
N LYS A 756 10.60 27.42 -17.16
CA LYS A 756 12.07 27.27 -17.30
C LYS A 756 12.68 26.61 -16.06
N CYS A 757 12.20 26.97 -14.88
CA CYS A 757 12.59 26.34 -13.62
C CYS A 757 12.21 24.85 -13.59
N TYR A 758 10.98 24.54 -14.03
CA TYR A 758 10.48 23.17 -14.19
C TYR A 758 11.37 22.35 -15.12
N ASP A 759 11.55 22.78 -16.37
CA ASP A 759 12.29 22.03 -17.41
C ASP A 759 13.74 21.76 -16.98
N ARG A 760 14.40 22.76 -16.37
CA ARG A 760 15.79 22.63 -15.91
C ARG A 760 15.93 21.79 -14.65
N THR A 761 14.90 21.75 -13.81
CA THR A 761 14.85 20.82 -12.68
C THR A 761 14.77 19.38 -13.20
N THR A 762 13.88 19.11 -14.15
CA THR A 762 13.81 17.81 -14.83
C THR A 762 15.16 17.42 -15.42
N GLU A 763 15.79 18.31 -16.19
CA GLU A 763 17.10 18.05 -16.79
C GLU A 763 18.18 17.74 -15.73
N ALA A 764 18.19 18.48 -14.62
CA ALA A 764 19.14 18.26 -13.52
C ALA A 764 18.96 16.87 -12.89
N PHE A 765 17.74 16.46 -12.54
CA PHE A 765 17.49 15.16 -11.89
C PHE A 765 17.67 13.98 -12.86
N THR A 766 17.27 14.10 -14.12
CA THR A 766 17.54 13.09 -15.16
C THR A 766 19.05 12.90 -15.35
N ARG A 767 19.82 14.00 -15.42
CA ARG A 767 21.27 13.92 -15.58
C ARG A 767 21.95 13.39 -14.33
N LEU A 768 21.48 13.75 -13.14
CA LEU A 768 21.98 13.23 -11.87
C LEU A 768 21.84 11.70 -11.82
N HIS A 769 20.68 11.18 -12.24
CA HIS A 769 20.43 9.73 -12.33
C HIS A 769 21.34 9.06 -13.36
N LYS A 770 21.47 9.61 -14.56
CA LYS A 770 22.39 9.04 -15.57
C LYS A 770 23.84 8.99 -15.07
N LEU A 771 24.30 10.05 -14.40
CA LEU A 771 25.67 10.12 -13.86
C LEU A 771 25.89 9.18 -12.68
N SER A 772 24.86 8.83 -11.88
CA SER A 772 25.05 7.92 -10.75
C SER A 772 25.33 6.47 -11.19
N LEU A 773 24.99 6.11 -12.42
CA LEU A 773 25.20 4.77 -12.98
C LEU A 773 26.62 4.54 -13.53
N ASP A 774 27.42 5.59 -13.75
CA ASP A 774 28.77 5.52 -14.32
C ASP A 774 29.85 5.95 -13.31
N PRO A 775 31.00 5.25 -13.20
CA PRO A 775 32.06 5.64 -12.27
C PRO A 775 32.58 7.07 -12.44
N ALA A 776 32.80 7.55 -13.67
CA ALA A 776 33.23 8.94 -13.90
C ALA A 776 32.10 9.93 -13.62
N GLY A 777 30.86 9.54 -13.89
CA GLY A 777 29.66 10.29 -13.51
C GLY A 777 29.54 10.47 -11.99
N ARG A 778 29.74 9.41 -11.19
CA ARG A 778 29.72 9.46 -9.72
C ARG A 778 30.78 10.42 -9.16
N LEU A 779 31.96 10.47 -9.77
CA LEU A 779 32.98 11.46 -9.40
C LEU A 779 32.53 12.89 -9.69
N THR A 780 31.79 13.11 -10.78
CA THR A 780 31.19 14.43 -11.09
C THR A 780 30.17 14.83 -10.02
N ILE A 781 29.31 13.90 -9.60
CA ILE A 781 28.33 14.13 -8.52
C ILE A 781 29.06 14.46 -7.21
N GLN A 782 30.09 13.67 -6.86
CA GLN A 782 30.91 13.93 -5.69
C GLN A 782 31.49 15.34 -5.68
N GLN A 783 32.03 15.79 -6.81
CA GLN A 783 32.67 17.10 -6.93
C GLN A 783 31.66 18.25 -6.77
N LYS A 784 30.46 18.10 -7.34
CA LYS A 784 29.42 19.14 -7.28
C LYS A 784 28.72 19.21 -5.92
N PHE A 785 28.31 18.07 -5.38
CA PHE A 785 27.44 18.02 -4.19
C PHE A 785 28.18 17.65 -2.88
N LYS A 786 29.50 17.44 -2.94
CA LYS A 786 30.37 17.19 -1.78
C LYS A 786 29.81 16.06 -0.90
N LEU A 787 29.51 14.91 -1.51
CA LEU A 787 28.83 13.82 -0.80
C LEU A 787 29.64 13.34 0.41
N SER A 788 28.93 12.92 1.45
CA SER A 788 29.48 12.41 2.71
C SER A 788 28.79 11.11 3.13
N PRO A 789 29.49 9.96 3.08
CA PRO A 789 30.88 9.77 2.63
C PRO A 789 31.08 9.99 1.13
N ALA A 790 32.30 10.33 0.73
CA ALA A 790 32.60 10.63 -0.67
C ALA A 790 32.44 9.41 -1.58
N TRP A 791 31.80 9.60 -2.74
CA TRP A 791 31.90 8.66 -3.86
C TRP A 791 33.23 8.84 -4.57
N THR A 792 33.94 7.74 -4.82
CA THR A 792 35.30 7.72 -5.35
C THR A 792 35.34 7.66 -6.88
N GLY A 793 34.29 7.12 -7.51
CA GLY A 793 34.23 6.90 -8.96
C GLY A 793 35.19 5.82 -9.46
N ALA A 794 35.62 4.91 -8.59
CA ALA A 794 36.41 3.75 -9.00
C ALA A 794 35.53 2.72 -9.72
N ASP A 795 36.09 2.01 -10.70
CA ASP A 795 35.35 1.00 -11.48
C ASP A 795 34.85 -0.17 -10.62
N ASP A 796 35.47 -0.40 -9.46
CA ASP A 796 35.08 -1.40 -8.46
C ASP A 796 34.28 -0.82 -7.28
N GLU A 797 33.93 0.48 -7.31
CA GLU A 797 33.09 1.09 -6.29
C GLU A 797 31.64 0.64 -6.42
N ILE A 798 31.11 0.03 -5.36
CA ILE A 798 29.70 -0.38 -5.28
C ILE A 798 28.92 0.67 -4.47
N ILE A 799 27.91 1.27 -5.11
CA ILE A 799 26.94 2.16 -4.47
C ILE A 799 25.69 1.35 -4.14
N ASP A 800 25.31 1.32 -2.86
CA ASP A 800 24.06 0.70 -2.41
C ASP A 800 22.88 1.55 -2.89
N ALA A 801 21.80 0.89 -3.29
CA ALA A 801 20.63 1.59 -3.81
C ALA A 801 20.02 2.54 -2.76
N LEU A 802 20.04 2.19 -1.47
CA LEU A 802 19.58 3.09 -0.39
C LEU A 802 20.48 4.31 -0.22
N ASP A 803 21.80 4.17 -0.42
CA ASP A 803 22.74 5.30 -0.40
C ASP A 803 22.47 6.24 -1.58
N MET A 804 22.08 5.69 -2.73
CA MET A 804 21.65 6.49 -3.88
C MET A 804 20.30 7.17 -3.62
N ASN A 805 19.28 6.44 -3.16
CA ASN A 805 17.96 7.00 -2.83
C ASN A 805 18.10 8.16 -1.84
N GLU A 806 19.00 8.03 -0.84
CA GLU A 806 19.28 9.09 0.11
C GLU A 806 19.81 10.37 -0.55
N VAL A 807 20.73 10.27 -1.51
CA VAL A 807 21.25 11.45 -2.23
C VAL A 807 20.10 12.18 -2.94
N PHE A 808 19.22 11.44 -3.63
CA PHE A 808 18.08 12.03 -4.32
C PHE A 808 17.07 12.66 -3.36
N MET A 809 16.73 11.96 -2.28
CA MET A 809 15.83 12.47 -1.24
C MET A 809 16.33 13.77 -0.63
N ASN A 810 17.62 13.87 -0.32
CA ASN A 810 18.20 15.10 0.19
C ASN A 810 18.11 16.27 -0.80
N LEU A 811 18.18 16.00 -2.11
CA LEU A 811 18.18 17.04 -3.14
C LEU A 811 16.77 17.50 -3.53
N TYR A 812 15.80 16.58 -3.69
CA TYR A 812 14.41 17.02 -3.92
C TYR A 812 13.78 17.60 -2.65
N GLY A 813 14.25 17.21 -1.47
CA GLY A 813 13.81 17.78 -0.19
C GLY A 813 13.95 19.30 -0.13
N LEU A 814 14.92 19.88 -0.85
CA LEU A 814 15.08 21.33 -0.98
C LEU A 814 13.82 22.01 -1.55
N TYR A 815 13.14 21.35 -2.48
CA TYR A 815 11.92 21.82 -3.10
C TYR A 815 10.72 21.64 -2.16
N GLN A 816 10.63 20.49 -1.49
CA GLN A 816 9.55 20.17 -0.55
C GLN A 816 9.39 21.24 0.53
N GLY A 817 10.48 21.51 1.27
CA GLY A 817 10.46 22.50 2.34
C GLY A 817 10.16 23.91 1.84
N THR A 818 10.67 24.27 0.66
CA THR A 818 10.41 25.58 0.06
C THR A 818 8.94 25.75 -0.31
N VAL A 819 8.33 24.75 -0.97
CA VAL A 819 6.93 24.84 -1.42
C VAL A 819 5.95 24.78 -0.25
N GLN A 820 6.13 23.83 0.68
CA GLN A 820 5.24 23.65 1.83
C GLN A 820 5.18 24.93 2.71
N TYR A 821 6.30 25.62 2.90
CA TYR A 821 6.39 26.80 3.77
C TYR A 821 6.57 28.11 3.02
N ASN A 822 6.20 28.15 1.74
CA ASN A 822 6.28 29.37 0.95
C ASN A 822 5.36 30.47 1.49
N SER A 823 5.90 31.67 1.57
CA SER A 823 5.19 32.89 1.91
C SER A 823 4.06 33.22 0.91
N VAL A 824 3.02 33.92 1.38
CA VAL A 824 1.86 34.29 0.54
C VAL A 824 2.23 35.18 -0.66
N ASP A 825 3.39 35.83 -0.62
CA ASP A 825 3.94 36.66 -1.72
C ASP A 825 4.80 35.86 -2.72
N TRP A 826 4.94 34.54 -2.53
CA TRP A 826 5.71 33.62 -3.38
C TRP A 826 7.22 33.88 -3.43
N SER A 827 7.76 34.61 -2.46
CA SER A 827 9.18 35.00 -2.46
C SER A 827 10.13 33.81 -2.31
N ASP A 828 9.75 32.75 -1.58
CA ASP A 828 10.59 31.58 -1.34
C ASP A 828 10.72 30.71 -2.60
N VAL A 829 9.60 30.41 -3.28
CA VAL A 829 9.61 29.70 -4.56
C VAL A 829 10.34 30.51 -5.64
N THR A 830 10.17 31.84 -5.65
CA THR A 830 10.91 32.73 -6.54
C THR A 830 12.42 32.63 -6.30
N ALA A 831 12.84 32.59 -5.04
CA ALA A 831 14.25 32.47 -4.67
C ALA A 831 14.83 31.11 -5.08
N LEU A 832 14.05 30.03 -4.96
CA LEU A 832 14.44 28.68 -5.39
C LEU A 832 14.54 28.56 -6.92
N CYS A 833 13.63 29.18 -7.69
CA CYS A 833 13.68 29.12 -9.15
C CYS A 833 14.74 30.02 -9.78
N LYS A 834 15.17 31.07 -9.08
CA LYS A 834 16.15 32.03 -9.60
C LYS A 834 17.46 31.38 -10.09
N PRO A 835 18.14 30.47 -9.36
CA PRO A 835 19.30 29.77 -9.90
C PRO A 835 19.01 28.92 -11.14
N MET A 836 17.85 28.26 -11.20
CA MET A 836 17.46 27.48 -12.39
C MET A 836 17.22 28.40 -13.60
N GLU A 837 16.74 29.62 -13.40
CA GLU A 837 16.48 30.54 -14.51
C GLU A 837 17.70 31.36 -14.96
N ASP A 838 18.76 31.40 -14.15
CA ASP A 838 19.94 32.20 -14.40
C ASP A 838 20.83 31.55 -15.47
N ASP A 839 20.94 32.21 -16.63
CA ASP A 839 21.75 31.77 -17.76
C ASP A 839 23.25 31.68 -17.43
N LYS A 840 23.71 32.21 -16.29
CA LYS A 840 25.11 32.01 -15.85
C LYS A 840 25.43 30.56 -15.51
N TYR A 841 24.42 29.75 -15.18
CA TYR A 841 24.58 28.32 -14.94
C TYR A 841 24.23 27.59 -16.23
N ASP A 842 25.22 27.34 -17.09
CA ASP A 842 25.01 26.52 -18.30
C ASP A 842 24.65 25.06 -17.93
N ASP A 843 25.22 24.54 -16.84
CA ASP A 843 24.96 23.21 -16.30
C ASP A 843 23.81 23.25 -15.25
N PRO A 844 22.67 22.56 -15.48
CA PRO A 844 21.59 22.47 -14.49
C PRO A 844 22.01 21.89 -13.13
N LEU A 845 23.05 21.07 -13.07
CA LEU A 845 23.57 20.57 -11.79
C LEU A 845 24.27 21.67 -10.97
N ASP A 846 24.87 22.67 -11.64
CA ASP A 846 25.45 23.83 -10.95
C ASP A 846 24.36 24.76 -10.43
N ALA A 847 23.25 24.89 -11.16
CA ALA A 847 22.06 25.59 -10.68
C ALA A 847 21.44 24.87 -9.46
N LEU A 848 21.27 23.55 -9.51
CA LEU A 848 20.80 22.75 -8.37
C LEU A 848 21.72 22.87 -7.15
N ARG A 849 23.04 22.86 -7.37
CA ARG A 849 24.02 23.12 -6.31
C ARG A 849 23.87 24.53 -5.73
N ALA A 850 23.61 25.54 -6.57
CA ALA A 850 23.38 26.90 -6.08
C ALA A 850 22.10 27.01 -5.23
N ILE A 851 21.04 26.27 -5.56
CA ILE A 851 19.85 26.13 -4.69
C ILE A 851 20.28 25.56 -3.34
N GLN A 852 20.99 24.43 -3.32
CA GLN A 852 21.45 23.81 -2.09
C GLN A 852 22.26 24.79 -1.22
N VAL A 853 23.19 25.54 -1.80
CA VAL A 853 23.98 26.54 -1.07
C VAL A 853 23.09 27.67 -0.55
N ALA A 854 22.11 28.12 -1.32
CA ALA A 854 21.19 29.18 -0.91
C ALA A 854 20.27 28.73 0.24
N THR A 855 19.67 27.54 0.16
CA THR A 855 18.92 26.92 1.25
C THR A 855 19.77 26.80 2.51
N TYR A 856 21.09 26.68 2.33
CA TYR A 856 22.06 26.55 3.41
C TYR A 856 22.65 27.86 3.94
N ASP A 857 21.92 28.97 3.83
CA ASP A 857 22.35 30.33 4.23
C ASP A 857 23.65 30.78 3.54
N GLY A 858 23.89 30.29 2.31
CA GLY A 858 25.11 30.57 1.56
C GLY A 858 26.32 29.73 1.97
N ASP A 859 26.16 28.70 2.81
CA ASP A 859 27.26 27.82 3.20
C ASP A 859 27.67 26.88 2.05
N ASP A 860 28.70 27.27 1.30
CA ASP A 860 29.26 26.39 0.26
C ASP A 860 29.92 25.12 0.84
N ASN A 861 30.15 25.00 2.14
CA ASN A 861 30.65 23.73 2.70
C ASN A 861 29.54 22.71 3.00
N VAL A 862 28.28 23.02 2.68
CA VAL A 862 27.19 22.05 2.80
C VAL A 862 27.52 20.78 2.02
N GLN A 863 27.37 19.65 2.72
CA GLN A 863 27.56 18.29 2.20
C GLN A 863 26.20 17.63 1.99
N THR A 864 26.07 16.84 0.93
CA THR A 864 24.93 15.94 0.75
C THR A 864 25.23 14.59 1.39
N LEU A 865 24.29 14.04 2.13
CA LEU A 865 24.45 12.72 2.75
C LEU A 865 24.29 11.63 1.68
N SER A 866 25.11 10.60 1.80
CA SER A 866 25.22 9.51 0.82
C SER A 866 25.53 8.16 1.49
N SER A 867 25.10 8.01 2.74
CA SER A 867 25.17 6.75 3.47
C SER A 867 23.98 6.59 4.39
N PHE A 868 22.98 5.87 3.90
CA PHE A 868 21.70 5.68 4.57
C PHE A 868 21.87 5.16 6.00
N ALA A 869 22.74 4.17 6.20
CA ALA A 869 22.96 3.60 7.52
C ALA A 869 23.71 4.54 8.48
N THR A 870 24.74 5.24 7.98
CA THR A 870 25.50 6.18 8.81
C THR A 870 24.61 7.31 9.27
N ASP A 871 23.78 7.81 8.36
CA ASP A 871 22.87 8.90 8.67
C ASP A 871 21.75 8.44 9.60
N LEU A 872 21.05 7.34 9.29
CA LEU A 872 20.03 6.77 10.21
C LEU A 872 20.57 6.60 11.62
N LYS A 873 21.81 6.12 11.76
CA LYS A 873 22.46 6.00 13.06
C LYS A 873 22.56 7.35 13.75
N SER A 874 23.09 8.35 13.05
CA SER A 874 23.37 9.68 13.61
C SER A 874 22.15 10.60 13.74
N SER A 875 21.02 10.26 13.10
CA SER A 875 19.81 11.10 13.00
C SER A 875 18.60 10.52 13.74
N LEU A 876 18.47 9.19 13.85
CA LEU A 876 17.33 8.54 14.49
C LEU A 876 17.76 7.57 15.60
N ILE A 877 18.64 6.61 15.30
CA ILE A 877 18.95 5.52 16.24
C ILE A 877 19.66 6.04 17.49
N ASP A 878 20.66 6.91 17.34
CA ASP A 878 21.35 7.51 18.49
C ASP A 878 20.37 8.35 19.34
N TYR A 879 19.46 9.08 18.69
CA TYR A 879 18.47 9.92 19.36
C TYR A 879 17.36 9.13 20.07
N LEU A 880 17.03 7.92 19.60
CA LEU A 880 16.05 7.03 20.21
C LEU A 880 16.37 6.74 21.69
N THR A 881 17.64 6.72 22.07
CA THR A 881 18.07 6.46 23.45
C THR A 881 17.76 7.60 24.44
N PHE A 882 17.35 8.76 23.93
CA PHE A 882 17.07 9.96 24.72
C PHE A 882 15.58 10.36 24.72
N VAL A 883 14.71 9.53 24.15
CA VAL A 883 13.26 9.77 24.06
C VAL A 883 12.60 9.96 25.43
N ASP A 884 13.11 9.30 26.46
CA ASP A 884 12.64 9.46 27.84
C ASP A 884 12.85 10.87 28.42
N GLY A 885 13.63 11.72 27.76
CA GLY A 885 13.86 13.12 28.13
C GLY A 885 14.75 13.32 29.35
N HIS A 886 15.46 12.29 29.83
CA HIS A 886 16.32 12.43 31.02
C HIS A 886 17.66 13.12 30.74
N ASP A 887 18.09 13.19 29.47
CA ASP A 887 19.37 13.79 29.09
C ASP A 887 19.21 15.26 28.63
N PRO A 888 19.62 16.24 29.46
CA PRO A 888 19.48 17.67 29.13
C PRO A 888 20.43 18.15 28.02
N ARG A 889 21.26 17.27 27.45
CA ARG A 889 22.18 17.60 26.36
C ARG A 889 21.54 17.45 24.98
N VAL A 890 20.35 16.87 24.91
CA VAL A 890 19.59 16.65 23.67
C VAL A 890 18.45 17.65 23.61
N ASP A 891 18.32 18.30 22.45
CA ASP A 891 17.29 19.30 22.20
C ASP A 891 15.94 18.61 21.91
N ASP A 892 14.83 19.17 22.40
CA ASP A 892 13.50 18.60 22.18
C ASP A 892 13.10 18.63 20.69
N GLU A 893 13.60 19.60 19.95
CA GLU A 893 13.47 19.65 18.48
C GLU A 893 14.16 18.46 17.79
N ASP A 894 15.30 18.00 18.31
CA ASP A 894 16.00 16.84 17.73
C ASP A 894 15.22 15.54 17.99
N LEU A 895 14.54 15.43 19.13
CA LEU A 895 13.70 14.28 19.46
C LEU A 895 12.40 14.26 18.65
N ALA A 896 11.84 15.42 18.32
CA ALA A 896 10.60 15.53 17.56
C ALA A 896 10.64 14.74 16.24
N GLY A 897 11.77 14.77 15.53
CA GLY A 897 11.94 13.97 14.30
C GLY A 897 11.85 12.47 14.54
N VAL A 898 12.38 11.94 15.65
CA VAL A 898 12.28 10.51 15.99
C VAL A 898 10.84 10.13 16.33
N LEU A 899 10.19 10.95 17.16
CA LEU A 899 8.82 10.73 17.63
C LEU A 899 7.82 10.77 16.47
N TRP A 900 7.97 11.74 15.57
CA TRP A 900 7.15 11.86 14.37
C TRP A 900 7.38 10.68 13.41
N THR A 901 8.64 10.27 13.24
CA THR A 901 8.96 9.10 12.41
C THR A 901 8.29 7.85 12.98
N TRP A 902 8.25 7.67 14.31
CA TRP A 902 7.53 6.58 14.93
C TRP A 902 6.04 6.62 14.62
N GLN A 903 5.37 7.77 14.78
CA GLN A 903 3.94 7.90 14.46
C GLN A 903 3.66 7.58 12.98
N THR A 904 4.56 7.99 12.08
CA THR A 904 4.46 7.66 10.65
C THR A 904 4.64 6.15 10.42
N CYS A 905 5.64 5.51 11.04
CA CYS A 905 5.84 4.06 10.96
C CYS A 905 4.76 3.24 11.70
N ASN A 906 4.00 3.84 12.62
CA ASN A 906 3.04 3.14 13.47
C ASN A 906 1.57 3.36 13.08
N GLU A 907 1.21 4.53 12.56
CA GLU A 907 -0.19 4.94 12.35
C GLU A 907 -0.47 5.53 10.98
N PHE A 908 0.42 6.35 10.43
CA PHE A 908 0.03 7.24 9.32
C PHE A 908 0.59 6.89 7.96
N GLY A 909 1.79 6.32 7.91
CA GLY A 909 2.45 5.94 6.69
C GLY A 909 3.04 7.08 5.85
N TYR A 910 2.63 8.35 6.00
CA TYR A 910 2.96 9.57 5.22
C TYR A 910 4.35 9.70 4.53
N PHE A 911 4.79 8.72 3.75
CA PHE A 911 6.11 8.69 3.16
C PHE A 911 6.07 9.35 1.79
N GLN A 912 6.87 10.38 1.63
CA GLN A 912 6.88 11.25 0.45
C GLN A 912 7.79 10.63 -0.61
N THR A 913 7.23 9.70 -1.38
CA THR A 913 7.93 8.89 -2.38
C THR A 913 7.94 9.56 -3.75
N THR A 914 8.74 9.00 -4.66
CA THR A 914 8.70 9.28 -6.10
C THR A 914 8.01 8.16 -6.90
N ASP A 915 7.12 7.37 -6.27
CA ASP A 915 6.47 6.19 -6.89
C ASP A 915 5.32 6.54 -7.87
N TYR A 916 5.30 7.76 -8.38
CA TYR A 916 4.28 8.26 -9.33
C TYR A 916 4.73 8.25 -10.79
N GLY A 917 6.02 8.01 -11.07
CA GLY A 917 6.57 7.87 -12.43
C GLY A 917 7.45 9.04 -12.85
N GLU A 918 7.43 9.41 -14.14
CA GLU A 918 8.28 10.46 -14.74
C GLU A 918 7.89 11.90 -14.33
N GLY A 919 7.90 12.19 -13.02
CA GLY A 919 7.87 13.55 -12.49
C GLY A 919 9.22 14.27 -12.66
N ILE A 920 9.27 15.56 -12.32
CA ILE A 920 10.51 16.37 -12.47
C ILE A 920 11.69 15.90 -11.60
N PHE A 921 11.43 15.04 -10.61
CA PHE A 921 12.43 14.44 -9.73
C PHE A 921 12.86 13.02 -10.16
N GLY A 922 12.22 12.45 -11.19
CA GLY A 922 12.34 11.04 -11.57
C GLY A 922 11.72 10.08 -10.55
N THR A 923 12.10 8.80 -10.60
CA THR A 923 11.64 7.73 -9.67
C THR A 923 12.69 7.22 -8.65
N PRO A 924 13.66 8.01 -8.17
CA PRO A 924 14.80 7.50 -7.42
C PRO A 924 14.54 7.18 -5.95
N VAL A 925 13.37 7.47 -5.36
CA VAL A 925 13.08 7.27 -3.93
C VAL A 925 11.73 6.57 -3.74
N PRO A 926 11.72 5.23 -3.67
CA PRO A 926 10.49 4.47 -3.56
C PRO A 926 10.03 4.31 -2.09
N LEU A 927 8.82 3.81 -1.89
CA LEU A 927 8.21 3.55 -0.58
C LEU A 927 9.07 2.67 0.34
N ASN A 928 9.71 1.65 -0.25
CA ASN A 928 10.68 0.77 0.39
C ASN A 928 11.77 1.47 1.19
N PHE A 929 12.23 2.63 0.75
CA PHE A 929 13.29 3.39 1.40
C PHE A 929 12.86 3.74 2.82
N PHE A 930 11.61 4.17 2.95
CA PHE A 930 11.00 4.53 4.23
C PHE A 930 10.61 3.32 5.08
N ILE A 931 10.11 2.24 4.47
CA ILE A 931 9.84 0.99 5.20
C ILE A 931 11.13 0.38 5.76
N THR A 932 12.20 0.40 4.96
CA THR A 932 13.52 -0.06 5.39
C THR A 932 14.03 0.75 6.57
N MET A 933 13.79 2.06 6.57
CA MET A 933 14.05 2.91 7.73
C MET A 933 13.24 2.45 8.95
N CYS A 934 11.91 2.30 8.84
CA CYS A 934 11.06 1.90 9.95
C CYS A 934 11.54 0.59 10.61
N GLU A 935 11.89 -0.39 9.77
CA GLU A 935 12.42 -1.67 10.23
C GLU A 935 13.78 -1.53 10.92
N ASN A 936 14.68 -0.71 10.37
CA ASN A 936 16.03 -0.55 10.92
C ASN A 936 16.06 0.30 12.20
N VAL A 937 15.13 1.23 12.37
CA VAL A 937 15.07 2.14 13.52
C VAL A 937 14.19 1.58 14.64
N PHE A 938 13.02 1.05 14.29
CA PHE A 938 11.99 0.65 15.27
C PHE A 938 11.65 -0.84 15.23
N GLY A 939 12.23 -1.63 14.32
CA GLY A 939 11.92 -3.05 14.17
C GLY A 939 10.54 -3.32 13.56
N VAL A 940 9.89 -2.32 12.97
CA VAL A 940 8.54 -2.45 12.39
C VAL A 940 8.58 -2.44 10.87
N GLY A 941 8.09 -3.53 10.27
CA GLY A 941 8.00 -3.69 8.82
C GLY A 941 6.68 -3.25 8.22
N MET A 942 6.55 -3.34 6.91
CA MET A 942 5.34 -2.88 6.21
C MET A 942 4.06 -3.51 6.72
N THR A 943 4.05 -4.80 7.10
CA THR A 943 2.85 -5.41 7.68
C THR A 943 2.36 -4.63 8.89
N HIS A 944 3.29 -4.14 9.73
CA HIS A 944 2.97 -3.28 10.87
C HIS A 944 2.45 -1.92 10.40
N VAL A 945 3.18 -1.27 9.49
CA VAL A 945 2.82 0.06 8.94
C VAL A 945 1.41 0.02 8.31
N GLU A 946 1.12 -0.97 7.47
CA GLU A 946 -0.18 -1.15 6.82
C GLU A 946 -1.29 -1.44 7.81
N LYS A 947 -1.05 -2.29 8.81
CA LYS A 947 -1.99 -2.51 9.92
C LYS A 947 -2.23 -1.22 10.71
N GLY A 948 -1.20 -0.39 10.87
CA GLY A 948 -1.25 0.94 11.45
C GLY A 948 -2.18 1.87 10.71
N ILE A 949 -1.93 2.04 9.41
CA ILE A 949 -2.72 2.88 8.50
C ILE A 949 -4.16 2.40 8.45
N ALA A 950 -4.36 1.10 8.27
CA ALA A 950 -5.68 0.49 8.28
C ALA A 950 -6.40 0.84 9.59
N ARG A 951 -5.76 0.60 10.74
CA ARG A 951 -6.33 0.95 12.06
C ARG A 951 -6.71 2.43 12.14
N THR A 952 -5.86 3.35 11.67
CA THR A 952 -6.15 4.79 11.61
C THR A 952 -7.36 5.12 10.71
N ILE A 953 -7.41 4.58 9.49
CA ILE A 953 -8.53 4.77 8.55
C ILE A 953 -9.84 4.17 9.10
N TYR A 954 -9.76 3.09 9.86
CA TYR A 954 -10.91 2.50 10.54
C TYR A 954 -11.38 3.37 11.70
N GLN A 955 -10.45 3.93 12.46
CA GLN A 955 -10.74 4.77 13.63
C GLN A 955 -11.36 6.12 13.27
N TYR A 956 -10.89 6.73 12.19
CA TYR A 956 -11.21 8.12 11.83
C TYR A 956 -11.90 8.28 10.47
N GLY A 957 -12.14 7.17 9.77
CA GLY A 957 -12.86 7.17 8.50
C GLY A 957 -12.05 7.60 7.27
N GLY A 958 -10.89 8.25 7.43
CA GLY A 958 -10.16 8.87 6.32
C GLY A 958 -11.03 9.93 5.63
N ARG A 959 -10.70 10.33 4.40
CA ARG A 959 -11.54 11.33 3.68
C ARG A 959 -12.93 10.81 3.31
N ALA A 960 -13.01 9.54 2.92
CA ALA A 960 -14.21 8.97 2.33
C ALA A 960 -15.32 8.68 3.35
N ARG A 961 -14.96 8.37 4.61
CA ARG A 961 -15.91 7.97 5.66
C ARG A 961 -15.88 8.87 6.89
N TYR A 962 -15.23 10.03 6.80
CA TYR A 962 -15.23 11.00 7.89
C TYR A 962 -16.66 11.42 8.24
N ASN A 963 -17.03 11.34 9.52
CA ASN A 963 -18.42 11.51 9.94
C ASN A 963 -18.53 12.35 11.22
N ALA A 964 -18.44 13.68 11.07
CA ALA A 964 -18.56 14.64 12.15
C ALA A 964 -19.51 15.81 11.80
N THR A 965 -19.54 16.82 12.67
CA THR A 965 -20.33 18.06 12.49
C THR A 965 -19.54 19.25 13.03
N ASN A 966 -19.90 20.46 12.58
CA ASN A 966 -19.37 21.75 13.05
C ASN A 966 -17.84 21.86 12.91
N LEU A 967 -17.33 21.72 11.69
CA LEU A 967 -15.91 21.90 11.39
C LEU A 967 -15.69 22.83 10.22
N VAL A 968 -14.62 23.61 10.27
CA VAL A 968 -14.04 24.25 9.09
C VAL A 968 -12.68 23.59 8.82
N LEU A 969 -12.46 23.15 7.59
CA LEU A 969 -11.26 22.40 7.18
C LEU A 969 -10.54 23.15 6.05
N PRO A 970 -9.84 24.26 6.35
CA PRO A 970 -9.10 25.02 5.35
C PRO A 970 -7.81 24.31 4.95
N ASN A 971 -7.48 24.30 3.67
CA ASN A 971 -6.23 23.78 3.11
C ASN A 971 -5.73 24.75 2.02
N GLY A 972 -4.42 24.92 1.89
CA GLY A 972 -3.82 25.69 0.80
C GLY A 972 -3.64 24.87 -0.48
N ASP A 973 -3.85 25.46 -1.66
CA ASP A 973 -3.64 24.73 -2.93
C ASP A 973 -2.17 24.62 -3.36
N ALA A 974 -1.26 25.34 -2.69
CA ALA A 974 0.18 25.18 -2.81
C ALA A 974 0.79 24.36 -1.66
N ASP A 975 -0.04 23.97 -0.67
CA ASP A 975 0.37 23.10 0.44
C ASP A 975 0.30 21.63 0.01
N PRO A 976 1.42 20.89 -0.10
CA PRO A 976 1.39 19.48 -0.49
C PRO A 976 0.49 18.61 0.39
N TRP A 977 0.28 18.97 1.66
CA TRP A 977 -0.58 18.21 2.58
C TRP A 977 -2.07 18.29 2.28
N HIS A 978 -2.54 19.26 1.47
CA HIS A 978 -3.94 19.29 1.04
C HIS A 978 -4.34 18.01 0.31
N ALA A 979 -3.36 17.35 -0.32
CA ALA A 979 -3.53 16.09 -0.99
C ALA A 979 -3.85 14.93 -0.04
N LEU A 980 -3.83 15.11 1.29
CA LEU A 980 -4.33 14.20 2.34
C LEU A 980 -5.53 14.74 3.15
N GLY A 981 -5.92 16.00 2.92
CA GLY A 981 -7.01 16.69 3.62
C GLY A 981 -8.38 16.51 2.96
N ILE A 982 -9.45 16.91 3.67
CA ILE A 982 -10.80 17.00 3.12
C ILE A 982 -10.95 18.36 2.43
N ILE A 983 -11.04 18.35 1.10
CA ILE A 983 -11.11 19.56 0.28
C ILE A 983 -12.45 19.75 -0.46
N GLU A 984 -13.36 18.77 -0.35
CA GLU A 984 -14.66 18.79 -1.03
C GLU A 984 -15.79 18.38 -0.07
N GLN A 985 -16.99 18.91 -0.30
CA GLN A 985 -18.16 18.65 0.57
C GLN A 985 -18.63 17.19 0.54
N GLY A 986 -18.61 16.53 -0.62
CA GLY A 986 -19.02 15.12 -0.77
C GLY A 986 -20.35 14.78 -0.07
N ASN A 987 -20.34 13.70 0.73
CA ASN A 987 -21.45 13.24 1.57
C ASN A 987 -21.36 13.73 3.03
N LEU A 988 -20.51 14.72 3.32
CA LEU A 988 -20.30 15.23 4.67
C LEU A 988 -21.55 15.97 5.17
N ASP A 989 -21.72 16.02 6.49
CA ASP A 989 -22.76 16.84 7.11
C ASP A 989 -22.63 18.32 6.68
N GLY A 990 -23.77 19.00 6.48
CA GLY A 990 -23.81 20.38 5.98
C GLY A 990 -23.21 21.42 6.94
N SER A 991 -22.82 21.03 8.16
CA SER A 991 -22.07 21.86 9.11
C SER A 991 -20.54 21.69 9.02
N ILE A 992 -20.05 20.76 8.20
CA ILE A 992 -18.63 20.67 7.83
C ILE A 992 -18.41 21.55 6.60
N VAL A 993 -17.38 22.39 6.66
CA VAL A 993 -17.03 23.37 5.62
C VAL A 993 -15.57 23.16 5.18
N PRO A 994 -15.34 22.34 4.15
CA PRO A 994 -14.04 22.23 3.49
C PRO A 994 -13.73 23.51 2.70
N ILE A 995 -12.49 24.00 2.76
CA ILE A 995 -12.05 25.18 2.02
C ILE A 995 -10.70 24.89 1.38
N LEU A 996 -10.59 25.02 0.05
CA LEU A 996 -9.30 25.04 -0.65
C LEU A 996 -8.94 26.48 -1.02
N ILE A 997 -7.93 27.02 -0.34
CA ILE A 997 -7.48 28.41 -0.46
C ILE A 997 -6.46 28.49 -1.59
N LYS A 998 -6.78 29.28 -2.61
CA LYS A 998 -5.90 29.49 -3.76
C LYS A 998 -4.72 30.38 -3.40
N GLY A 999 -3.53 29.97 -3.85
CA GLY A 999 -2.31 30.78 -3.75
C GLY A 999 -1.63 30.76 -2.38
N THR A 1000 -2.03 29.84 -1.48
CA THR A 1000 -1.47 29.76 -0.13
C THR A 1000 -0.85 28.40 0.14
N SER A 1001 0.23 28.40 0.91
CA SER A 1001 0.88 27.19 1.42
C SER A 1001 0.35 26.81 2.81
N HIS A 1002 1.14 26.03 3.55
CA HIS A 1002 0.69 25.31 4.74
C HIS A 1002 0.17 26.23 5.86
N CYS A 1003 -1.04 25.95 6.36
CA CYS A 1003 -1.69 26.62 7.49
C CYS A 1003 -1.80 28.17 7.40
N ALA A 1004 -1.85 28.73 6.19
CA ALA A 1004 -1.82 30.18 5.99
C ALA A 1004 -2.95 30.95 6.71
N ASP A 1005 -4.12 30.34 6.89
CA ASP A 1005 -5.28 30.91 7.57
C ASP A 1005 -5.03 31.19 9.05
N MET A 1006 -4.14 30.44 9.70
CA MET A 1006 -3.85 30.58 11.14
C MET A 1006 -2.94 31.78 11.47
N TYR A 1007 -2.11 32.23 10.53
CA TYR A 1007 -1.16 33.32 10.76
C TYR A 1007 -1.83 34.71 10.78
N ALA A 1008 -1.05 35.71 11.20
CA ALA A 1008 -1.49 37.09 11.17
C ALA A 1008 -1.71 37.57 9.73
N SER A 1009 -2.78 38.34 9.53
CA SER A 1009 -3.10 38.93 8.23
C SER A 1009 -2.05 39.92 7.77
N THR A 1010 -1.75 39.91 6.47
CA THR A 1010 -0.78 40.80 5.80
C THR A 1010 -1.43 41.57 4.65
N PRO A 1011 -0.81 42.67 4.16
CA PRO A 1011 -1.29 43.37 2.97
C PRO A 1011 -1.25 42.54 1.68
N ASP A 1012 -0.44 41.48 1.66
CA ASP A 1012 -0.22 40.61 0.50
C ASP A 1012 -1.13 39.37 0.53
N ASP A 1013 -2.02 39.25 1.53
CA ASP A 1013 -2.95 38.13 1.63
C ASP A 1013 -3.88 38.07 0.40
N PRO A 1014 -4.01 36.89 -0.26
CA PRO A 1014 -4.92 36.77 -1.39
C PRO A 1014 -6.38 36.93 -0.94
N PRO A 1015 -7.29 37.39 -1.83
CA PRO A 1015 -8.70 37.53 -1.53
C PRO A 1015 -9.34 36.23 -1.02
N GLU A 1016 -8.95 35.07 -1.54
CA GLU A 1016 -9.43 33.77 -1.07
C GLU A 1016 -9.04 33.50 0.40
N LEU A 1017 -7.82 33.86 0.83
CA LEU A 1017 -7.38 33.70 2.23
C LEU A 1017 -8.20 34.59 3.17
N THR A 1018 -8.48 35.83 2.74
CA THR A 1018 -9.33 36.74 3.51
C THR A 1018 -10.76 36.20 3.64
N ALA A 1019 -11.32 35.66 2.55
CA ALA A 1019 -12.65 35.04 2.55
C ALA A 1019 -12.71 33.77 3.42
N ALA A 1020 -11.65 32.96 3.42
CA ALA A 1020 -11.54 31.77 4.27
C ALA A 1020 -11.58 32.14 5.76
N ARG A 1021 -10.80 33.13 6.20
CA ARG A 1021 -10.81 33.63 7.59
C ARG A 1021 -12.18 34.18 7.99
N GLN A 1022 -12.84 34.94 7.12
CA GLN A 1022 -14.21 35.40 7.38
C GLN A 1022 -15.21 34.24 7.52
N THR A 1023 -15.05 33.18 6.72
CA THR A 1023 -15.88 31.97 6.79
C THR A 1023 -15.65 31.21 8.09
N ILE A 1024 -14.40 31.14 8.56
CA ILE A 1024 -14.03 30.58 9.86
C ILE A 1024 -14.75 31.33 10.99
N THR A 1025 -14.59 32.66 11.05
CA THR A 1025 -15.26 33.52 12.04
C THR A 1025 -16.77 33.36 12.01
N ALA A 1026 -17.38 33.33 10.82
CA ALA A 1026 -18.83 33.22 10.67
C ALA A 1026 -19.37 31.88 11.21
N ASN A 1027 -18.67 30.77 10.95
CA ASN A 1027 -19.07 29.46 11.45
C ASN A 1027 -18.90 29.34 12.97
N ILE A 1028 -17.80 29.86 13.53
CA ILE A 1028 -17.60 29.94 14.98
C ILE A 1028 -18.78 30.66 15.64
N LYS A 1029 -19.16 31.84 15.13
CA LYS A 1029 -20.31 32.61 15.65
C LYS A 1029 -21.62 31.86 15.48
N LYS A 1030 -21.81 31.16 14.36
CA LYS A 1030 -23.00 30.35 14.09
C LYS A 1030 -23.14 29.21 15.10
N TRP A 1031 -22.08 28.51 15.43
CA TRP A 1031 -22.11 27.42 16.40
C TRP A 1031 -22.38 27.92 17.82
N LEU A 1032 -21.83 29.08 18.18
CA LEU A 1032 -22.00 29.72 19.49
C LEU A 1032 -23.35 30.44 19.66
N ALA A 1033 -24.13 30.61 18.60
CA ALA A 1033 -25.43 31.26 18.68
C ALA A 1033 -26.44 30.40 19.47
N PRO A 1034 -27.30 31.01 20.30
CA PRO A 1034 -28.33 30.27 21.02
C PRO A 1034 -29.28 29.57 20.03
N PRO A 1035 -29.77 28.35 20.35
CA PRO A 1035 -30.66 27.62 19.47
C PRO A 1035 -31.87 28.48 19.13
N ILE A 1036 -32.12 28.68 17.83
CA ILE A 1036 -33.30 29.41 17.36
C ILE A 1036 -34.52 28.59 17.77
N ILE A 1037 -35.19 29.00 18.85
CA ILE A 1037 -36.54 28.53 19.15
C ILE A 1037 -37.44 29.12 18.07
N THR A 1038 -37.55 28.44 16.94
CA THR A 1038 -38.71 28.63 16.07
C THR A 1038 -39.90 28.15 16.86
N THR A 1039 -40.61 29.07 17.49
CA THR A 1039 -42.01 28.88 17.88
C THR A 1039 -42.81 28.64 16.60
N THR A 1040 -42.76 27.41 16.08
CA THR A 1040 -43.86 26.91 15.29
C THR A 1040 -45.05 26.86 16.22
N GLN A 1041 -45.85 27.93 16.21
CA GLN A 1041 -47.27 27.81 16.52
C GLN A 1041 -47.75 26.59 15.74
N SER A 1042 -48.06 25.52 16.46
CA SER A 1042 -48.79 24.38 15.94
C SER A 1042 -50.18 24.86 15.56
N GLY A 1043 -50.28 25.45 14.36
CA GLY A 1043 -51.49 25.45 13.58
C GLY A 1043 -51.81 23.99 13.25
N VAL A 1044 -52.45 23.30 14.19
CA VAL A 1044 -53.11 22.03 13.93
C VAL A 1044 -54.29 22.33 13.02
N THR A 1045 -54.05 22.46 11.72
CA THR A 1045 -55.10 22.32 10.72
C THR A 1045 -55.43 20.84 10.62
N ASN A 1046 -56.54 20.48 11.26
CA ASN A 1046 -57.26 19.21 11.20
C ASN A 1046 -57.46 18.70 9.75
N SER A 1047 -56.44 18.06 9.16
CA SER A 1047 -56.60 17.34 7.88
C SER A 1047 -56.90 15.85 8.08
N PHE A 1048 -56.98 15.36 9.32
CA PHE A 1048 -57.36 13.96 9.62
C PHE A 1048 -58.83 13.76 10.02
N ILE A 1049 -59.59 14.84 10.31
CA ILE A 1049 -61.02 14.73 10.69
C ILE A 1049 -61.96 14.82 9.47
N VAL A 1050 -61.51 15.38 8.34
CA VAL A 1050 -62.36 15.52 7.14
C VAL A 1050 -62.42 14.22 6.30
N ALA A 1051 -61.38 13.38 6.32
CA ALA A 1051 -61.37 12.11 5.59
C ALA A 1051 -62.28 11.05 6.24
N VAL A 1052 -62.41 11.04 7.57
CA VAL A 1052 -63.21 10.04 8.30
C VAL A 1052 -64.72 10.41 8.30
N VAL A 1053 -65.06 11.70 8.29
CA VAL A 1053 -66.46 12.15 8.22
C VAL A 1053 -67.07 11.97 6.81
N THR A 1054 -66.25 12.03 5.76
CA THR A 1054 -66.75 11.84 4.37
C THR A 1054 -66.99 10.36 4.03
N ILE A 1055 -66.27 9.44 4.67
CA ILE A 1055 -66.46 7.98 4.49
C ILE A 1055 -67.67 7.47 5.29
N LEU A 1056 -67.97 8.05 6.45
CA LEU A 1056 -69.15 7.67 7.26
C LEU A 1056 -70.48 8.21 6.72
N LEU A 1057 -70.48 9.32 5.97
CA LEU A 1057 -71.69 9.85 5.31
C LEU A 1057 -72.05 9.12 4.00
N SER A 1058 -71.14 8.34 3.42
CA SER A 1058 -71.40 7.53 2.22
C SER A 1058 -71.97 6.12 2.52
N ILE A 1059 -72.13 5.78 3.81
CA ILE A 1059 -72.72 4.50 4.27
C ILE A 1059 -74.17 4.71 4.81
N MET A 1060 -74.68 5.95 4.84
CA MET A 1060 -76.06 6.27 5.24
C MET A 1060 -76.87 7.04 4.17
N GLN A 1061 -76.64 6.76 2.89
CA GLN A 1061 -77.58 7.09 1.80
C GLN A 1061 -77.92 5.87 0.97
#